data_AF-T2ITY6-F1
#
_entry.id   AF-T2ITY6-F1
#
_cell.length_a   1.000
_cell.length_b   1.000
_cell.length_c   1.000
_cell.angle_alpha   90.00
_cell.angle_beta   90.00
_cell.angle_gamma   90.00
#
_symmetry.space_group_name_H-M   'P 1'
#
loop_
_entity.id
_entity.type
_entity.pdbx_description
1 polymer ?
#
loop_
_entity_poly.entity_id
_entity_poly.type
_entity_poly.pdbx_seq_one_letter_code
_entity_poly.pdbx_strand_id
1 'polypeptide(L)'
;MKKLSPSTQKYIFFLKSLYQSSKGYTFILALALGLTLHSLLVAYAVVIRVESISTKGSADSNNGFYGAEAGLNRRAEEIRKTFVDFNRPSGSSPSSVANCLDSDSSNDGTGDFGCQQYEFVAASESKDGHLAATYVVERNGGRPKVGVVPRGEAYQNLNMLEYSYSVYSIAKRENAPPSEVTAILQLDVKSRLVPMFQFAAFYANDLEILPGPIMDLNGPIHTNGNLYLGANENKGLNIDGQITLSGNLYNSRKNDNSTYPDGRVTIINAAGTSFLNLLSKGTGRTNQTKNPMDPILVSTAWGTQVQLGMESISLPPPSFLEKSGEYYEKANLRFSYKPVATSNSDPDLTTVPFEVTTVNQVSGNAVSLTEGELRSLRQPILVSEELADISDNDFKVCNPVSNSLNLSIPDLNPTGNTELTEQLPELLYIALVSQTTPITYSSLSQPLSSGNFSEVRTSLLDLINSKFSLSLSSLPSDIINKTPNQIAGIDNRCFVSAVVQDIGRDSGSHQSTHRFYNDREGRDMRLLQLNFQSLAIWNKVGRYVEFTNGTLTDNEENEGFSAEEKLFNLASPDSDAPEGSFQNLGLGANDETDGGLVIYATIDGGTYSKARGNTSPYGFAITQGQQLMSLTKSDSQRHGLGVTFATDQAVYLQGDYNIFNKQAAAILTDSINVLSNACLNADKAIHKHSDKNCNTDNDEGKKDATSTTVNTAFLSGTDITNSKLTSAYNGGLENYPRFSENWAEKTLTYRGSFVSLGIPEHVKGRWKRQRYNAPKRNWDYDLDLNDADNLPPLTPRFVYLRQESFIRNFQQ
;
A
#
# COMPACT_ATOMS: atom_id res chain seq x y z
N MET A 1 61.83 -44.88 -73.76
CA MET A 1 61.93 -44.94 -75.24
C MET A 1 60.57 -44.64 -75.85
N LYS A 2 60.57 -43.89 -76.95
CA LYS A 2 59.47 -43.56 -77.90
C LYS A 2 58.63 -42.28 -77.67
N LYS A 3 58.80 -41.38 -78.65
CA LYS A 3 57.98 -40.22 -79.10
C LYS A 3 57.96 -38.96 -78.23
N LEU A 4 59.10 -38.26 -78.19
CA LEU A 4 59.11 -36.80 -77.99
C LEU A 4 58.99 -36.09 -79.36
N SER A 5 58.26 -34.97 -79.41
CA SER A 5 58.01 -34.23 -80.65
C SER A 5 59.29 -33.55 -81.18
N PRO A 6 59.37 -33.22 -82.48
CA PRO A 6 60.54 -32.57 -83.08
C PRO A 6 60.90 -31.24 -82.40
N SER A 7 59.91 -30.54 -81.83
CA SER A 7 60.10 -29.30 -81.07
C SER A 7 60.75 -29.56 -79.69
N THR A 8 60.39 -30.64 -79.00
CA THR A 8 61.04 -30.99 -77.72
C THR A 8 62.47 -31.50 -77.90
N GLN A 9 62.76 -32.20 -79.00
CA GLN A 9 64.15 -32.58 -79.32
C GLN A 9 65.02 -31.37 -79.64
N LYS A 10 64.50 -30.35 -80.35
CA LYS A 10 65.20 -29.08 -80.56
C LYS A 10 65.43 -28.31 -79.26
N TYR A 11 64.46 -28.32 -78.34
CA TYR A 11 64.60 -27.67 -77.03
C TYR A 11 65.66 -28.37 -76.16
N ILE A 12 65.70 -29.70 -76.16
CA ILE A 12 66.72 -30.50 -75.45
C ILE A 12 68.11 -30.32 -76.09
N PHE A 13 68.21 -30.22 -77.42
CA PHE A 13 69.48 -29.93 -78.10
C PHE A 13 69.96 -28.50 -77.84
N PHE A 14 69.06 -27.52 -77.81
CA PHE A 14 69.36 -26.12 -77.47
C PHE A 14 69.81 -25.98 -76.00
N LEU A 15 69.15 -26.68 -75.07
CA LEU A 15 69.55 -26.75 -73.67
C LEU A 15 70.90 -27.46 -73.49
N LYS A 16 71.19 -28.51 -74.28
CA LYS A 16 72.51 -29.18 -74.28
C LYS A 16 73.62 -28.33 -74.89
N SER A 17 73.36 -27.53 -75.93
CA SER A 17 74.40 -26.67 -76.52
C SER A 17 74.74 -25.46 -75.65
N LEU A 18 73.83 -25.02 -74.77
CA LEU A 18 74.08 -23.97 -73.78
C LEU A 18 74.86 -24.47 -72.54
N TYR A 19 74.96 -25.79 -72.34
CA TYR A 19 75.66 -26.40 -71.20
C TYR A 19 77.19 -26.42 -71.35
N GLN A 20 77.73 -26.21 -72.55
CA GLN A 20 79.18 -26.27 -72.83
C GLN A 20 79.91 -24.92 -72.75
N SER A 21 79.22 -23.84 -72.37
CA SER A 21 79.85 -22.55 -72.10
C SER A 21 79.53 -22.14 -70.67
N SER A 22 80.57 -21.81 -69.89
CA SER A 22 80.49 -21.39 -68.47
C SER A 22 79.62 -20.15 -68.22
N LYS A 23 79.07 -19.52 -69.28
CA LYS A 23 78.12 -18.40 -69.22
C LYS A 23 76.64 -18.80 -69.35
N GLY A 24 76.30 -20.03 -69.77
CA GLY A 24 74.91 -20.50 -69.94
C GLY A 24 74.28 -21.08 -68.66
N TYR A 25 75.08 -21.79 -67.85
CA TYR A 25 74.65 -22.38 -66.57
C TYR A 25 74.29 -21.32 -65.53
N THR A 26 75.06 -20.23 -65.45
CA THR A 26 74.78 -19.08 -64.56
C THR A 26 73.51 -18.35 -64.92
N PHE A 27 73.14 -18.25 -66.20
CA PHE A 27 71.88 -17.67 -66.63
C PHE A 27 70.68 -18.53 -66.21
N ILE A 28 70.75 -19.86 -66.39
CA ILE A 28 69.67 -20.78 -65.97
C ILE A 28 69.52 -20.80 -64.44
N LEU A 29 70.63 -20.80 -63.69
CA LEU A 29 70.61 -20.70 -62.22
C LEU A 29 70.01 -19.37 -61.76
N ALA A 30 70.39 -18.24 -62.36
CA ALA A 30 69.83 -16.93 -62.03
C ALA A 30 68.34 -16.84 -62.35
N LEU A 31 67.89 -17.47 -63.45
CA LEU A 31 66.47 -17.55 -63.81
C LEU A 31 65.67 -18.44 -62.86
N ALA A 32 66.23 -19.60 -62.48
CA ALA A 32 65.63 -20.48 -61.49
C ALA A 32 65.54 -19.81 -60.11
N LEU A 33 66.62 -19.15 -59.66
CA LEU A 33 66.62 -18.39 -58.41
C LEU A 33 65.64 -17.23 -58.45
N GLY A 34 65.60 -16.49 -59.56
CA GLY A 34 64.66 -15.40 -59.80
C GLY A 34 63.20 -15.85 -59.77
N LEU A 35 62.88 -16.99 -60.40
CA LEU A 35 61.55 -17.59 -60.36
C LEU A 35 61.17 -18.08 -58.97
N THR A 36 62.10 -18.69 -58.22
CA THR A 36 61.84 -19.10 -56.83
C THR A 36 61.59 -17.90 -55.93
N LEU A 37 62.40 -16.84 -56.03
CA LEU A 37 62.19 -15.59 -55.30
C LEU A 37 60.86 -14.92 -55.67
N HIS A 38 60.48 -14.92 -56.95
CA HIS A 38 59.19 -14.37 -57.39
C HIS A 38 58.02 -15.18 -56.85
N SER A 39 58.12 -16.53 -56.86
CA SER A 39 57.09 -17.39 -56.30
C SER A 39 56.94 -17.22 -54.79
N LEU A 40 58.05 -17.02 -54.06
CA LEU A 40 58.04 -16.73 -52.63
C LEU A 40 57.40 -15.36 -52.34
N LEU A 41 57.68 -14.37 -53.17
CA LEU A 41 57.12 -13.02 -53.04
C LEU A 41 55.61 -12.99 -53.33
N VAL A 42 55.15 -13.77 -54.32
CA VAL A 42 53.72 -13.97 -54.60
C VAL A 42 53.03 -14.72 -53.45
N ALA A 43 53.64 -15.78 -52.93
CA ALA A 43 53.11 -16.51 -51.78
C ALA A 43 52.99 -15.61 -50.53
N TYR A 44 54.01 -14.80 -50.26
CA TYR A 44 54.01 -13.83 -49.16
C TYR A 44 52.93 -12.75 -49.36
N ALA A 45 52.76 -12.23 -50.58
CA ALA A 45 51.69 -11.27 -50.89
C ALA A 45 50.28 -11.86 -50.73
N VAL A 46 50.08 -13.14 -51.07
CA VAL A 46 48.82 -13.86 -50.84
C VAL A 46 48.58 -14.05 -49.35
N VAL A 47 49.58 -14.44 -48.57
CA VAL A 47 49.48 -14.59 -47.10
C VAL A 47 49.13 -13.26 -46.44
N ILE A 48 49.83 -12.17 -46.77
CA ILE A 48 49.50 -10.83 -46.26
C ILE A 48 48.06 -10.43 -46.63
N ARG A 49 47.61 -10.74 -47.85
CA ARG A 49 46.24 -10.42 -48.27
C ARG A 49 45.21 -11.23 -47.47
N VAL A 50 45.45 -12.52 -47.25
CA VAL A 50 44.58 -13.38 -46.43
C VAL A 50 44.58 -12.91 -44.98
N GLU A 51 45.73 -12.61 -44.38
CA GLU A 51 45.82 -12.05 -43.03
C GLU A 51 45.12 -10.69 -42.93
N SER A 52 45.29 -9.81 -43.92
CA SER A 52 44.63 -8.50 -43.95
C SER A 52 43.11 -8.64 -44.05
N ILE A 53 42.60 -9.54 -44.90
CA ILE A 53 41.17 -9.82 -45.02
C ILE A 53 40.63 -10.45 -43.72
N SER A 54 41.34 -11.42 -43.15
CA SER A 54 40.97 -12.08 -41.89
C SER A 54 40.95 -11.10 -40.72
N THR A 55 41.94 -10.22 -40.63
CA THR A 55 42.04 -9.20 -39.58
C THR A 55 40.95 -8.15 -39.72
N LYS A 56 40.67 -7.69 -40.95
CA LYS A 56 39.54 -6.78 -41.22
C LYS A 56 38.20 -7.42 -40.89
N GLY A 57 37.94 -8.64 -41.36
CA GLY A 57 36.70 -9.36 -41.04
C GLY A 57 36.51 -9.61 -39.54
N SER A 58 37.60 -9.89 -38.80
CA SER A 58 37.55 -10.02 -37.34
C SER A 58 37.28 -8.67 -36.65
N ALA A 59 37.91 -7.59 -37.13
CA ALA A 59 37.67 -6.25 -36.60
C ALA A 59 36.23 -5.79 -36.87
N ASP A 60 35.69 -6.06 -38.07
CA ASP A 60 34.34 -5.69 -38.46
C ASP A 60 33.29 -6.50 -37.68
N SER A 61 33.54 -7.79 -37.43
CA SER A 61 32.67 -8.60 -36.55
C SER A 61 32.67 -8.08 -35.11
N ASN A 62 33.83 -7.66 -34.57
CA ASN A 62 33.91 -7.06 -33.24
C ASN A 62 33.23 -5.69 -33.18
N ASN A 63 33.40 -4.85 -34.20
CA ASN A 63 32.73 -3.54 -34.26
C ASN A 63 31.21 -3.71 -34.37
N GLY A 64 30.74 -4.68 -35.17
CA GLY A 64 29.34 -5.06 -35.25
C GLY A 64 28.79 -5.53 -33.91
N PHE A 65 29.54 -6.37 -33.19
CA PHE A 65 29.18 -6.79 -31.84
C PHE A 65 29.01 -5.61 -30.89
N TYR A 66 29.98 -4.68 -30.85
CA TYR A 66 29.88 -3.49 -29.99
C TYR A 66 28.76 -2.55 -30.42
N GLY A 67 28.49 -2.41 -31.72
CA GLY A 67 27.34 -1.65 -32.22
C GLY A 67 26.01 -2.26 -31.78
N ALA A 68 25.87 -3.58 -31.89
CA ALA A 68 24.70 -4.30 -31.42
C ALA A 68 24.56 -4.18 -29.90
N GLU A 69 25.65 -4.30 -29.14
CA GLU A 69 25.66 -4.19 -27.68
C GLU A 69 25.27 -2.77 -27.23
N ALA A 70 25.77 -1.75 -27.90
CA ALA A 70 25.41 -0.36 -27.65
C ALA A 70 23.92 -0.10 -27.94
N GLY A 71 23.40 -0.59 -29.07
CA GLY A 71 21.97 -0.52 -29.39
C GLY A 71 21.12 -1.26 -28.36
N LEU A 72 21.56 -2.45 -27.93
CA LEU A 72 20.88 -3.27 -26.94
C LEU A 72 20.80 -2.59 -25.58
N ASN A 73 21.92 -2.07 -25.08
CA ASN A 73 21.98 -1.36 -23.80
C ASN A 73 21.14 -0.08 -23.83
N ARG A 74 21.17 0.66 -24.94
CA ARG A 74 20.34 1.86 -25.11
C ARG A 74 18.86 1.53 -25.10
N ARG A 75 18.43 0.53 -25.87
CA ARG A 75 17.03 0.10 -25.91
C ARG A 75 16.57 -0.48 -24.58
N ALA A 76 17.42 -1.25 -23.91
CA ALA A 76 17.14 -1.77 -22.58
C ALA A 76 16.92 -0.62 -21.58
N GLU A 77 17.75 0.42 -21.60
CA GLU A 77 17.58 1.59 -20.74
C GLU A 77 16.29 2.37 -21.03
N GLU A 78 15.94 2.54 -22.31
CA GLU A 78 14.66 3.16 -22.71
C GLU A 78 13.46 2.35 -22.17
N ILE A 79 13.50 1.02 -22.28
CA ILE A 79 12.49 0.12 -21.72
C ILE A 79 12.46 0.14 -20.19
N ARG A 80 13.63 0.22 -19.53
CA ARG A 80 13.72 0.35 -18.07
C ARG A 80 13.01 1.60 -17.58
N LYS A 81 13.15 2.71 -18.30
CA LYS A 81 12.47 3.98 -17.98
C LYS A 81 10.96 3.86 -18.09
N THR A 82 10.43 3.02 -18.97
CA THR A 82 8.98 2.75 -19.04
C THR A 82 8.45 2.10 -17.77
N PHE A 83 9.26 1.39 -16.99
CA PHE A 83 8.79 0.81 -15.72
C PHE A 83 8.79 1.81 -14.55
N VAL A 84 9.36 3.00 -14.74
CA VAL A 84 9.21 4.10 -13.79
C VAL A 84 7.73 4.49 -13.77
N ASP A 85 7.13 4.55 -12.58
CA ASP A 85 5.69 4.76 -12.35
C ASP A 85 4.77 3.58 -12.71
N PHE A 86 5.25 2.33 -12.59
CA PHE A 86 4.44 1.10 -12.74
C PHE A 86 3.89 0.84 -14.15
N ASN A 87 4.26 1.69 -15.11
CA ASN A 87 3.89 1.49 -16.50
C ASN A 87 4.57 0.23 -17.05
N ARG A 88 3.94 -0.36 -18.07
CA ARG A 88 4.49 -1.52 -18.77
C ARG A 88 4.72 -1.13 -20.23
N PRO A 89 5.84 -1.58 -20.83
CA PRO A 89 6.04 -1.53 -22.26
C PRO A 89 4.83 -2.11 -23.01
N SER A 90 4.39 -1.43 -24.07
CA SER A 90 3.23 -1.81 -24.86
C SER A 90 3.46 -1.62 -26.35
N GLY A 91 2.67 -2.31 -27.19
CA GLY A 91 2.72 -2.18 -28.63
C GLY A 91 2.65 -3.52 -29.36
N SER A 92 3.17 -3.55 -30.58
CA SER A 92 3.29 -4.77 -31.37
C SER A 92 4.72 -4.94 -31.86
N SER A 93 5.27 -6.14 -31.71
CA SER A 93 6.60 -6.47 -32.23
C SER A 93 6.53 -6.69 -33.75
N PRO A 94 7.61 -6.39 -34.49
CA PRO A 94 7.73 -6.83 -35.88
C PRO A 94 7.68 -8.36 -35.98
N SER A 95 7.26 -8.88 -37.14
CA SER A 95 7.18 -10.33 -37.38
C SER A 95 8.55 -10.98 -37.58
N SER A 96 9.56 -10.19 -37.95
CA SER A 96 10.93 -10.66 -38.09
C SER A 96 11.95 -9.55 -37.85
N VAL A 97 13.18 -9.96 -37.59
CA VAL A 97 14.34 -9.09 -37.39
C VAL A 97 14.69 -8.27 -38.65
N ALA A 98 14.35 -8.81 -39.84
CA ALA A 98 14.68 -8.19 -41.13
C ALA A 98 13.79 -6.98 -41.45
N ASN A 99 12.56 -6.97 -40.91
CA ASN A 99 11.61 -5.87 -41.02
C ASN A 99 12.24 -4.56 -40.56
N CYS A 100 12.90 -4.58 -39.39
CA CYS A 100 13.55 -3.40 -38.81
C CYS A 100 14.71 -2.82 -39.64
N LEU A 101 15.15 -3.50 -40.69
CA LEU A 101 16.25 -3.08 -41.56
C LEU A 101 15.79 -2.83 -43.00
N ASP A 102 14.53 -3.11 -43.34
CA ASP A 102 14.00 -2.91 -44.68
C ASP A 102 13.49 -1.46 -44.89
N SER A 103 12.88 -1.20 -46.04
CA SER A 103 12.33 0.12 -46.38
C SER A 103 10.81 0.24 -46.14
N ASP A 104 10.15 -0.82 -45.71
CA ASP A 104 8.71 -0.93 -45.48
C ASP A 104 8.38 -0.73 -44.00
N SER A 105 8.20 0.53 -43.60
CA SER A 105 7.87 0.87 -42.21
C SER A 105 6.48 0.40 -41.73
N SER A 106 5.65 -0.21 -42.59
CA SER A 106 4.34 -0.74 -42.17
C SER A 106 4.46 -2.02 -41.34
N ASN A 107 5.62 -2.68 -41.38
CA ASN A 107 5.88 -3.98 -40.75
C ASN A 107 6.83 -3.88 -39.52
N ASP A 108 7.20 -2.66 -39.13
CA ASP A 108 8.12 -2.33 -38.04
C ASP A 108 7.54 -2.56 -36.63
N GLY A 109 6.24 -2.86 -36.54
CA GLY A 109 5.53 -2.89 -35.27
C GLY A 109 5.20 -1.50 -34.74
N THR A 110 4.78 -1.43 -33.48
CA THR A 110 4.27 -0.19 -32.85
C THR A 110 4.71 -0.05 -31.40
N GLY A 111 4.67 1.18 -30.88
CA GLY A 111 4.92 1.49 -29.47
C GLY A 111 6.32 1.11 -29.00
N ASP A 112 6.43 0.67 -27.75
CA ASP A 112 7.68 0.25 -27.12
C ASP A 112 8.25 -1.04 -27.72
N PHE A 113 7.45 -1.79 -28.47
CA PHE A 113 7.85 -3.06 -29.08
C PHE A 113 8.38 -2.92 -30.51
N GLY A 114 8.07 -1.81 -31.18
CA GLY A 114 8.44 -1.56 -32.57
C GLY A 114 9.94 -1.36 -32.82
N CYS A 115 10.32 -1.36 -34.08
CA CYS A 115 11.70 -1.16 -34.51
C CYS A 115 12.21 0.24 -34.13
N GLN A 116 13.46 0.31 -33.64
CA GLN A 116 14.20 1.56 -33.49
C GLN A 116 15.64 1.37 -33.94
N GLN A 117 16.15 2.34 -34.67
CA GLN A 117 17.50 2.31 -35.22
C GLN A 117 18.38 3.36 -34.53
N TYR A 118 19.62 2.99 -34.25
CA TYR A 118 20.64 3.87 -33.69
C TYR A 118 21.90 3.83 -34.55
N GLU A 119 22.40 4.99 -34.93
CA GLU A 119 23.66 5.14 -35.67
C GLU A 119 24.82 5.37 -34.70
N PHE A 120 25.92 4.66 -34.93
CA PHE A 120 27.15 4.75 -34.16
C PHE A 120 28.30 5.16 -35.06
N VAL A 121 28.95 6.28 -34.70
CA VAL A 121 30.07 6.85 -35.44
C VAL A 121 31.26 5.90 -35.49
N ALA A 122 31.98 5.93 -36.61
CA ALA A 122 33.20 5.15 -36.77
C ALA A 122 34.32 5.64 -35.85
N ALA A 123 35.19 4.71 -35.41
CA ALA A 123 36.36 5.03 -34.59
C ALA A 123 37.43 5.87 -35.32
N SER A 124 37.30 6.09 -36.64
CA SER A 124 38.19 6.91 -37.47
C SER A 124 37.50 7.26 -38.79
N GLU A 125 37.85 8.40 -39.41
CA GLU A 125 37.31 8.86 -40.70
C GLU A 125 37.47 7.87 -41.88
N SER A 126 38.36 6.88 -41.76
CA SER A 126 38.62 5.85 -42.78
C SER A 126 37.80 4.56 -42.62
N LYS A 127 36.84 4.52 -41.69
CA LYS A 127 35.96 3.36 -41.43
C LYS A 127 34.49 3.78 -41.49
N ASP A 128 33.63 2.83 -41.86
CA ASP A 128 32.17 3.04 -41.85
C ASP A 128 31.62 2.95 -40.42
N GLY A 129 30.57 3.75 -40.16
CA GLY A 129 29.76 3.64 -38.95
C GLY A 129 28.97 2.33 -38.91
N HIS A 130 28.36 2.06 -37.76
CA HIS A 130 27.46 0.92 -37.59
C HIS A 130 26.06 1.40 -37.25
N LEU A 131 25.07 0.74 -37.85
CA LEU A 131 23.67 0.90 -37.51
C LEU A 131 23.24 -0.26 -36.62
N ALA A 132 22.60 0.01 -35.49
CA ALA A 132 21.93 -1.01 -34.70
C ALA A 132 20.41 -0.85 -34.76
N ALA A 133 19.72 -1.86 -35.27
CA ALA A 133 18.26 -1.93 -35.25
C ALA A 133 17.79 -2.81 -34.08
N THR A 134 16.81 -2.33 -33.33
CA THR A 134 16.33 -2.96 -32.09
C THR A 134 14.82 -3.09 -32.08
N TYR A 135 14.31 -4.12 -31.40
CA TYR A 135 12.88 -4.30 -31.11
C TYR A 135 12.72 -5.13 -29.84
N VAL A 136 11.50 -5.17 -29.31
CA VAL A 136 11.21 -5.88 -28.06
C VAL A 136 10.12 -6.90 -28.31
N VAL A 137 10.28 -8.09 -27.73
CA VAL A 137 9.30 -9.17 -27.74
C VAL A 137 8.87 -9.46 -26.31
N GLU A 138 7.58 -9.45 -26.08
CA GLU A 138 6.99 -9.89 -24.82
C GLU A 138 7.00 -11.42 -24.72
N ARG A 139 7.36 -11.95 -23.54
CA ARG A 139 7.36 -13.40 -23.29
C ARG A 139 6.03 -13.85 -22.68
N ASN A 140 5.68 -15.13 -22.89
CA ASN A 140 4.46 -15.76 -22.36
C ASN A 140 3.15 -15.04 -22.74
N GLY A 141 3.13 -14.31 -23.87
CA GLY A 141 1.97 -13.53 -24.30
C GLY A 141 1.52 -12.49 -23.28
N GLY A 142 2.47 -11.96 -22.49
CA GLY A 142 2.24 -10.86 -21.54
C GLY A 142 1.62 -11.22 -20.22
N ARG A 143 1.42 -12.51 -19.99
CA ARG A 143 0.93 -13.00 -18.70
C ARG A 143 2.07 -13.00 -17.69
N PRO A 144 1.90 -12.37 -16.51
CA PRO A 144 2.92 -12.42 -15.47
C PRO A 144 3.06 -13.84 -14.93
N LYS A 145 4.28 -14.19 -14.50
CA LYS A 145 4.50 -15.33 -13.64
C LYS A 145 4.25 -14.91 -12.19
N VAL A 146 3.27 -15.53 -11.54
CA VAL A 146 3.05 -15.44 -10.09
C VAL A 146 4.05 -16.36 -9.38
N GLY A 147 4.64 -15.90 -8.28
CA GLY A 147 5.51 -16.73 -7.44
C GLY A 147 6.23 -15.92 -6.39
N VAL A 148 7.32 -16.47 -5.85
CA VAL A 148 8.19 -15.77 -4.90
C VAL A 148 9.55 -15.47 -5.52
N VAL A 149 10.17 -14.38 -5.09
CA VAL A 149 11.55 -14.05 -5.46
C VAL A 149 12.47 -15.18 -4.96
N PRO A 150 13.34 -15.75 -5.83
CA PRO A 150 14.24 -16.83 -5.44
C PRO A 150 15.16 -16.47 -4.27
N ARG A 151 15.47 -17.47 -3.44
CA ARG A 151 16.45 -17.34 -2.36
C ARG A 151 17.82 -16.95 -2.93
N GLY A 152 18.51 -16.01 -2.27
CA GLY A 152 19.81 -15.50 -2.69
C GLY A 152 19.73 -14.24 -3.54
N GLU A 153 18.53 -13.72 -3.80
CA GLU A 153 18.33 -12.48 -4.55
C GLU A 153 17.92 -11.32 -3.63
N ALA A 154 17.95 -10.10 -4.13
CA ALA A 154 17.32 -8.96 -3.48
C ALA A 154 15.81 -9.23 -3.34
N TYR A 155 15.26 -8.95 -2.16
CA TYR A 155 13.83 -9.16 -1.85
C TYR A 155 13.44 -10.64 -1.85
N GLN A 156 14.36 -11.53 -1.46
CA GLN A 156 14.16 -12.98 -1.49
C GLN A 156 12.93 -13.41 -0.67
N ASN A 157 12.27 -14.48 -1.12
CA ASN A 157 11.08 -15.07 -0.53
C ASN A 157 9.83 -14.18 -0.54
N LEU A 158 9.88 -12.97 -1.10
CA LEU A 158 8.70 -12.14 -1.24
C LEU A 158 7.86 -12.55 -2.45
N ASN A 159 6.54 -12.53 -2.31
CA ASN A 159 5.62 -12.70 -3.42
C ASN A 159 5.87 -11.63 -4.49
N MET A 160 5.76 -12.04 -5.75
CA MET A 160 5.98 -11.18 -6.90
C MET A 160 5.10 -11.57 -8.09
N LEU A 161 4.85 -10.57 -8.94
CA LEU A 161 4.44 -10.77 -10.32
C LEU A 161 5.64 -10.45 -11.23
N GLU A 162 6.12 -11.44 -11.97
CA GLU A 162 7.27 -11.29 -12.87
C GLU A 162 6.82 -11.22 -14.34
N TYR A 163 7.07 -10.08 -14.97
CA TYR A 163 6.97 -9.87 -16.41
C TYR A 163 8.34 -10.06 -17.07
N SER A 164 8.38 -10.61 -18.28
CA SER A 164 9.62 -10.90 -18.97
C SER A 164 9.57 -10.43 -20.43
N TYR A 165 10.66 -9.79 -20.86
CA TYR A 165 10.81 -9.22 -22.20
C TYR A 165 12.15 -9.63 -22.78
N SER A 166 12.19 -9.87 -24.09
CA SER A 166 13.41 -10.10 -24.85
C SER A 166 13.65 -8.90 -25.74
N VAL A 167 14.74 -8.18 -25.49
CA VAL A 167 15.21 -7.08 -26.34
C VAL A 167 16.19 -7.66 -27.34
N TYR A 168 15.98 -7.38 -28.62
CA TYR A 168 16.88 -7.79 -29.68
C TYR A 168 17.61 -6.57 -30.25
N SER A 169 18.86 -6.77 -30.64
CA SER A 169 19.67 -5.75 -31.33
C SER A 169 20.47 -6.39 -32.44
N ILE A 170 20.36 -5.81 -33.63
CA ILE A 170 21.05 -6.26 -34.83
C ILE A 170 21.98 -5.14 -35.27
N ALA A 171 23.26 -5.44 -35.46
CA ALA A 171 24.17 -4.51 -36.10
C ALA A 171 24.40 -4.85 -37.57
N LYS A 172 24.51 -3.79 -38.38
CA LYS A 172 25.11 -3.84 -39.71
C LYS A 172 26.02 -2.64 -39.90
N ARG A 173 26.82 -2.65 -40.96
CA ARG A 173 27.48 -1.41 -41.42
C ARG A 173 26.41 -0.45 -41.92
N GLU A 174 26.58 0.84 -41.65
CA GLU A 174 25.58 1.89 -41.95
C GLU A 174 25.06 1.83 -43.40
N ASN A 175 25.96 1.64 -44.36
CA ASN A 175 25.64 1.59 -45.79
C ASN A 175 25.51 0.17 -46.37
N ALA A 176 25.54 -0.87 -45.53
CA ALA A 176 25.40 -2.25 -45.99
C ALA A 176 23.92 -2.62 -46.25
N PRO A 177 23.64 -3.52 -47.21
CA PRO A 177 22.30 -4.01 -47.43
C PRO A 177 21.76 -4.72 -46.18
N PRO A 178 20.42 -4.80 -45.99
CA PRO A 178 19.80 -5.44 -44.82
C PRO A 178 20.20 -6.90 -44.61
N SER A 179 20.65 -7.59 -45.66
CA SER A 179 21.16 -8.96 -45.62
C SER A 179 22.58 -9.11 -45.04
N GLU A 180 23.33 -8.02 -44.87
CA GLU A 180 24.72 -8.02 -44.38
C GLU A 180 24.79 -7.66 -42.89
N VAL A 181 24.18 -8.50 -42.06
CA VAL A 181 24.21 -8.38 -40.60
C VAL A 181 25.57 -8.81 -40.04
N THR A 182 26.14 -8.00 -39.14
CA THR A 182 27.44 -8.26 -38.52
C THR A 182 27.32 -8.92 -37.13
N ALA A 183 26.22 -8.65 -36.40
CA ALA A 183 25.93 -9.29 -35.12
C ALA A 183 24.43 -9.23 -34.77
N ILE A 184 23.93 -10.27 -34.10
CA ILE A 184 22.60 -10.30 -33.47
C ILE A 184 22.76 -10.65 -32.00
N LEU A 185 22.24 -9.77 -31.14
CA LEU A 185 22.27 -9.92 -29.69
C LEU A 185 20.85 -9.91 -29.13
N GLN A 186 20.67 -10.65 -28.05
CA GLN A 186 19.44 -10.68 -27.27
C GLN A 186 19.76 -10.43 -25.79
N LEU A 187 18.93 -9.59 -25.17
CA LEU A 187 18.92 -9.34 -23.73
C LEU A 187 17.56 -9.70 -23.17
N ASP A 188 17.54 -10.58 -22.17
CA ASP A 188 16.31 -10.86 -21.42
C ASP A 188 16.24 -9.97 -20.17
N VAL A 189 15.14 -9.22 -20.06
CA VAL A 189 14.85 -8.31 -18.95
C VAL A 189 13.60 -8.79 -18.23
N LYS A 190 13.69 -8.85 -16.90
CA LYS A 190 12.58 -9.18 -16.01
C LYS A 190 12.19 -7.96 -15.20
N SER A 191 10.88 -7.73 -15.10
CA SER A 191 10.28 -6.72 -14.25
C SER A 191 9.46 -7.42 -13.18
N ARG A 192 9.76 -7.17 -11.92
CA ARG A 192 9.09 -7.80 -10.78
C ARG A 192 8.31 -6.76 -10.01
N LEU A 193 7.00 -6.98 -9.87
CA LEU A 193 6.16 -6.20 -8.97
C LEU A 193 6.05 -6.93 -7.64
N VAL A 194 6.49 -6.29 -6.57
CA VAL A 194 6.52 -6.86 -5.21
C VAL A 194 5.63 -6.03 -4.29
N PRO A 195 4.63 -6.64 -3.63
CA PRO A 195 3.84 -6.00 -2.56
C PRO A 195 4.68 -5.48 -1.40
N MET A 196 4.48 -4.21 -1.03
CA MET A 196 5.22 -3.49 0.01
C MET A 196 4.83 -3.89 1.43
N PHE A 197 3.62 -4.40 1.64
CA PHE A 197 3.20 -4.88 2.96
C PHE A 197 3.89 -6.19 3.38
N GLN A 198 4.76 -6.74 2.53
CA GLN A 198 5.62 -7.88 2.87
C GLN A 198 6.92 -7.49 3.62
N PHE A 199 7.00 -6.25 4.11
CA PHE A 199 8.14 -5.74 4.86
C PHE A 199 7.71 -5.39 6.28
N ALA A 200 8.53 -5.73 7.27
CA ALA A 200 8.38 -5.17 8.61
C ALA A 200 8.49 -3.64 8.57
N ALA A 201 9.46 -3.13 7.81
CA ALA A 201 9.68 -1.71 7.59
C ALA A 201 10.17 -1.45 6.17
N PHE A 202 9.47 -0.58 5.42
CA PHE A 202 9.86 -0.11 4.10
C PHE A 202 9.87 1.42 4.08
N TYR A 203 11.02 2.03 3.79
CA TYR A 203 11.18 3.49 3.87
C TYR A 203 11.79 4.09 2.60
N ALA A 204 11.16 5.15 2.07
CA ALA A 204 11.71 5.96 0.99
C ALA A 204 12.93 6.80 1.39
N ASN A 205 13.02 7.15 2.67
CA ASN A 205 14.09 7.96 3.24
C ASN A 205 14.92 7.15 4.24
N ASP A 206 15.91 7.76 4.87
CA ASP A 206 16.69 7.12 5.94
C ASP A 206 15.77 6.51 7.02
N LEU A 207 16.12 5.31 7.47
CA LEU A 207 15.40 4.58 8.51
C LEU A 207 16.26 4.52 9.78
N GLU A 208 15.66 4.86 10.93
CA GLU A 208 16.24 4.64 12.24
C GLU A 208 15.39 3.62 13.01
N ILE A 209 16.03 2.62 13.62
CA ILE A 209 15.38 1.65 14.50
C ILE A 209 16.17 1.63 15.80
N LEU A 210 15.66 2.37 16.80
CA LEU A 210 16.32 2.56 18.08
C LEU A 210 15.38 2.20 19.22
N PRO A 211 15.03 0.91 19.37
CA PRO A 211 14.04 0.50 20.34
C PRO A 211 14.53 0.81 21.77
N GLY A 212 13.58 1.21 22.62
CA GLY A 212 13.82 1.38 24.05
C GLY A 212 13.98 0.00 24.71
N PRO A 213 12.88 -0.80 24.78
CA PRO A 213 12.92 -2.21 25.19
C PRO A 213 13.50 -3.14 24.12
N ILE A 214 13.69 -4.42 24.45
CA ILE A 214 13.99 -5.47 23.46
C ILE A 214 12.91 -5.49 22.36
N MET A 215 13.36 -5.52 21.10
CA MET A 215 12.52 -5.63 19.91
C MET A 215 13.04 -6.74 19.00
N ASP A 216 12.15 -7.65 18.62
CA ASP A 216 12.39 -8.67 17.61
C ASP A 216 11.60 -8.29 16.35
N LEU A 217 12.28 -8.19 15.21
CA LEU A 217 11.67 -7.88 13.91
C LEU A 217 11.82 -9.06 12.96
N ASN A 218 10.72 -9.79 12.76
CA ASN A 218 10.71 -11.03 11.99
C ASN A 218 10.47 -10.86 10.48
N GLY A 219 10.17 -9.63 10.02
CA GLY A 219 9.93 -9.34 8.61
C GLY A 219 11.09 -8.59 7.92
N PRO A 220 11.16 -8.61 6.57
CA PRO A 220 12.16 -7.89 5.80
C PRO A 220 12.17 -6.37 6.04
N ILE A 221 13.34 -5.76 5.88
CA ILE A 221 13.56 -4.32 6.07
C ILE A 221 14.16 -3.73 4.79
N HIS A 222 13.58 -2.63 4.31
CA HIS A 222 14.11 -1.87 3.19
C HIS A 222 14.18 -0.38 3.50
N THR A 223 15.27 0.27 3.06
CA THR A 223 15.31 1.74 2.95
C THR A 223 16.04 2.19 1.69
N ASN A 224 15.44 3.16 0.97
CA ASN A 224 16.09 3.88 -0.12
C ASN A 224 17.20 4.84 0.37
N GLY A 225 17.40 4.98 1.68
CA GLY A 225 18.42 5.81 2.31
C GLY A 225 19.40 5.01 3.16
N ASN A 226 19.94 5.66 4.19
CA ASN A 226 20.79 5.05 5.21
C ASN A 226 19.97 4.36 6.29
N LEU A 227 20.50 3.29 6.86
CA LEU A 227 19.89 2.56 7.99
C LEU A 227 20.72 2.78 9.26
N TYR A 228 20.07 3.25 10.33
CA TYR A 228 20.68 3.48 11.63
C TYR A 228 20.07 2.52 12.65
N LEU A 229 20.88 1.61 13.19
CA LEU A 229 20.44 0.60 14.15
C LEU A 229 21.15 0.78 15.48
N GLY A 230 20.44 0.64 16.58
CA GLY A 230 21.02 0.76 17.91
C GLY A 230 20.07 0.37 19.01
N ALA A 231 20.59 -0.04 20.17
CA ALA A 231 19.76 -0.36 21.31
C ALA A 231 20.51 -0.11 22.62
N ASN A 232 19.78 0.34 23.65
CA ASN A 232 20.36 0.60 24.97
C ASN A 232 20.54 -0.67 25.80
N GLU A 233 19.77 -1.72 25.52
CA GLU A 233 19.76 -3.00 26.23
C GLU A 233 20.53 -4.09 25.46
N ASN A 234 21.06 -5.09 26.18
CA ASN A 234 21.83 -6.17 25.57
C ASN A 234 20.86 -7.10 24.81
N LYS A 235 21.14 -7.42 23.54
CA LYS A 235 20.17 -8.01 22.61
C LYS A 235 18.87 -7.20 22.48
N GLY A 236 18.99 -5.88 22.56
CA GLY A 236 17.85 -4.96 22.51
C GLY A 236 17.21 -4.83 21.13
N LEU A 237 17.87 -5.27 20.05
CA LEU A 237 17.29 -5.36 18.72
C LEU A 237 17.77 -6.63 18.01
N ASN A 238 16.85 -7.51 17.64
CA ASN A 238 17.13 -8.73 16.87
C ASN A 238 16.33 -8.71 15.57
N ILE A 239 17.01 -8.95 14.44
CA ILE A 239 16.40 -8.89 13.11
C ILE A 239 16.58 -10.24 12.40
N ASP A 240 15.47 -10.86 12.03
CA ASP A 240 15.43 -12.13 11.26
C ASP A 240 15.22 -11.87 9.76
N GLY A 241 14.50 -10.79 9.41
CA GLY A 241 14.24 -10.43 8.02
C GLY A 241 15.47 -9.99 7.22
N GLN A 242 15.39 -10.15 5.90
CA GLN A 242 16.42 -9.62 4.97
C GLN A 242 16.47 -8.09 5.08
N ILE A 243 17.67 -7.53 5.14
CA ILE A 243 17.91 -6.09 5.13
C ILE A 243 18.44 -5.68 3.75
N THR A 244 17.78 -4.71 3.14
CA THR A 244 18.19 -4.11 1.85
C THR A 244 18.24 -2.60 1.98
N LEU A 245 19.30 -1.96 1.50
CA LEU A 245 19.39 -0.50 1.50
C LEU A 245 20.23 0.08 0.37
N SER A 246 19.84 1.27 -0.09
CA SER A 246 20.64 2.04 -1.06
C SER A 246 21.82 2.77 -0.42
N GLY A 247 21.68 3.17 0.84
CA GLY A 247 22.70 3.94 1.56
C GLY A 247 23.66 3.08 2.39
N ASN A 248 24.19 3.69 3.45
CA ASN A 248 25.09 3.07 4.40
C ASN A 248 24.36 2.55 5.65
N LEU A 249 24.94 1.54 6.28
CA LEU A 249 24.50 0.98 7.55
C LEU A 249 25.31 1.54 8.71
N TYR A 250 24.65 2.01 9.77
CA TYR A 250 25.28 2.62 10.94
C TYR A 250 24.87 1.94 12.25
N ASN A 251 25.77 1.99 13.23
CA ASN A 251 25.50 1.63 14.63
C ASN A 251 25.59 2.86 15.55
N SER A 252 24.90 3.92 15.14
CA SER A 252 24.86 5.20 15.83
C SER A 252 23.52 5.88 15.57
N ARG A 253 23.18 6.87 16.39
CA ARG A 253 22.01 7.73 16.12
C ARG A 253 22.30 8.71 15.01
N LYS A 254 21.28 9.00 14.19
CA LYS A 254 21.39 10.02 13.14
C LYS A 254 21.39 11.44 13.70
N ASN A 255 20.71 11.69 14.81
CA ASN A 255 20.50 13.05 15.33
C ASN A 255 21.80 13.69 15.88
N ASP A 256 22.60 12.93 16.64
CA ASP A 256 23.74 13.45 17.40
C ASP A 256 25.02 12.59 17.30
N ASN A 257 24.99 11.51 16.51
CA ASN A 257 26.07 10.52 16.39
C ASN A 257 26.45 9.83 17.72
N SER A 258 25.56 9.77 18.71
CA SER A 258 25.74 8.86 19.85
C SER A 258 25.79 7.42 19.34
N THR A 259 26.60 6.59 19.99
CA THR A 259 26.96 5.26 19.50
C THR A 259 26.52 4.19 20.48
N TYR A 260 26.43 2.95 20.03
CA TYR A 260 25.96 1.83 20.85
C TYR A 260 27.06 0.79 21.09
N PRO A 261 27.11 0.14 22.27
CA PRO A 261 28.05 -0.95 22.53
C PRO A 261 27.86 -2.16 21.60
N ASP A 262 28.87 -3.04 21.52
CA ASP A 262 28.73 -4.35 20.86
C ASP A 262 27.70 -5.24 21.58
N GLY A 263 27.09 -6.18 20.86
CA GLY A 263 26.08 -7.11 21.41
C GLY A 263 24.66 -6.54 21.52
N ARG A 264 24.43 -5.29 21.12
CA ARG A 264 23.12 -4.61 21.26
C ARG A 264 22.17 -4.89 20.10
N VAL A 265 22.72 -4.95 18.89
CA VAL A 265 21.99 -5.24 17.65
C VAL A 265 22.51 -6.54 17.07
N THR A 266 21.62 -7.48 16.81
CA THR A 266 21.95 -8.76 16.17
C THR A 266 21.07 -9.01 14.95
N ILE A 267 21.68 -9.58 13.90
CA ILE A 267 21.01 -9.90 12.64
C ILE A 267 21.30 -11.36 12.32
N ILE A 268 20.27 -12.12 11.96
CA ILE A 268 20.42 -13.53 11.60
C ILE A 268 21.36 -13.67 10.38
N ASN A 269 22.11 -14.77 10.30
CA ASN A 269 22.94 -15.07 9.14
C ASN A 269 22.10 -15.54 7.94
N ALA A 270 22.67 -15.56 6.73
CA ALA A 270 21.96 -16.01 5.52
C ALA A 270 21.43 -17.46 5.57
N ALA A 271 21.99 -18.30 6.45
CA ALA A 271 21.53 -19.65 6.66
C ALA A 271 20.25 -19.73 7.52
N GLY A 272 19.92 -18.68 8.27
CA GLY A 272 18.80 -18.67 9.23
C GLY A 272 19.10 -19.45 10.51
N THR A 273 20.38 -19.63 10.87
CA THR A 273 20.79 -20.54 11.96
C THR A 273 21.36 -19.84 13.19
N SER A 274 21.88 -18.62 13.02
CA SER A 274 22.54 -17.90 14.13
C SER A 274 22.46 -16.40 13.97
N PHE A 275 22.25 -15.71 15.08
CA PHE A 275 22.32 -14.26 15.18
C PHE A 275 23.77 -13.78 15.32
N LEU A 276 24.14 -12.81 14.49
CA LEU A 276 25.47 -12.21 14.44
C LEU A 276 25.42 -10.75 14.92
N ASN A 277 26.41 -10.35 15.72
CA ASN A 277 26.50 -8.99 16.25
C ASN A 277 26.84 -7.98 15.13
N LEU A 278 26.03 -6.93 15.01
CA LEU A 278 26.21 -5.90 13.98
C LEU A 278 27.58 -5.22 14.06
N LEU A 279 27.96 -4.72 15.24
CA LEU A 279 29.16 -3.89 15.38
C LEU A 279 30.45 -4.67 15.11
N SER A 280 30.64 -5.81 15.80
CA SER A 280 31.83 -6.64 15.62
C SER A 280 31.95 -7.27 14.23
N LYS A 281 30.84 -7.70 13.61
CA LYS A 281 30.89 -8.25 12.25
C LYS A 281 30.91 -7.20 11.16
N GLY A 282 30.27 -6.05 11.36
CA GLY A 282 30.24 -4.95 10.40
C GLY A 282 31.51 -4.09 10.39
N THR A 283 32.28 -4.06 11.48
CA THR A 283 33.52 -3.24 11.56
C THR A 283 34.79 -4.04 11.78
N GLY A 284 34.67 -5.34 12.14
CA GLY A 284 35.79 -6.18 12.56
C GLY A 284 36.32 -5.84 13.95
N ARG A 285 35.65 -4.96 14.70
CA ARG A 285 36.07 -4.48 16.03
C ARG A 285 34.87 -4.35 16.97
N THR A 286 35.10 -4.40 18.28
CA THR A 286 34.04 -4.23 19.30
C THR A 286 33.92 -2.78 19.81
N ASN A 287 34.75 -1.87 19.30
CA ASN A 287 34.74 -0.47 19.71
C ASN A 287 33.57 0.27 19.05
N GLN A 288 32.85 1.05 19.84
CA GLN A 288 31.78 1.90 19.35
C GLN A 288 32.30 2.87 18.28
N THR A 289 31.50 3.11 17.23
CA THR A 289 31.92 3.91 16.08
C THR A 289 30.79 4.76 15.52
N LYS A 290 31.18 5.88 14.91
CA LYS A 290 30.29 6.76 14.11
C LYS A 290 30.42 6.49 12.61
N ASN A 291 31.44 5.73 12.21
CA ASN A 291 31.66 5.38 10.82
C ASN A 291 30.61 4.35 10.37
N PRO A 292 30.27 4.33 9.07
CA PRO A 292 29.43 3.27 8.54
C PRO A 292 30.11 1.90 8.68
N MET A 293 29.30 0.84 8.66
CA MET A 293 29.79 -0.53 8.58
C MET A 293 30.56 -0.73 7.26
N ASP A 294 31.58 -1.58 7.30
CA ASP A 294 32.40 -1.91 6.13
C ASP A 294 31.64 -2.86 5.19
N PRO A 295 31.41 -2.49 3.91
CA PRO A 295 30.63 -3.32 2.99
C PRO A 295 31.21 -4.72 2.74
N ILE A 296 32.54 -4.88 2.77
CA ILE A 296 33.21 -6.16 2.55
C ILE A 296 32.96 -7.08 3.75
N LEU A 297 33.10 -6.54 4.97
CA LEU A 297 32.85 -7.31 6.19
C LEU A 297 31.37 -7.68 6.33
N VAL A 298 30.46 -6.76 5.99
CA VAL A 298 29.01 -7.02 5.98
C VAL A 298 28.67 -8.13 5.00
N SER A 299 29.16 -8.05 3.75
CA SER A 299 28.94 -9.09 2.74
C SER A 299 29.53 -10.45 3.17
N THR A 300 30.69 -10.45 3.84
CA THR A 300 31.30 -11.68 4.37
C THR A 300 30.47 -12.31 5.50
N ALA A 301 29.88 -11.50 6.37
CA ALA A 301 29.13 -12.00 7.53
C ALA A 301 27.69 -12.41 7.19
N TRP A 302 27.03 -11.67 6.31
CA TRP A 302 25.59 -11.82 6.04
C TRP A 302 25.24 -12.16 4.59
N GLY A 303 26.15 -12.01 3.63
CA GLY A 303 25.89 -12.29 2.22
C GLY A 303 24.62 -11.61 1.72
N THR A 304 23.68 -12.39 1.19
CA THR A 304 22.41 -11.87 0.65
C THR A 304 21.40 -11.45 1.74
N GLN A 305 21.67 -11.74 3.01
CA GLN A 305 20.81 -11.34 4.13
C GLN A 305 20.89 -9.85 4.44
N VAL A 306 22.04 -9.21 4.20
CA VAL A 306 22.23 -7.76 4.37
C VAL A 306 22.92 -7.21 3.12
N GLN A 307 22.18 -6.47 2.30
CA GLN A 307 22.65 -5.92 1.04
C GLN A 307 22.71 -4.39 1.11
N LEU A 308 23.91 -3.83 0.93
CA LEU A 308 24.19 -2.38 0.98
C LEU A 308 24.41 -1.82 -0.43
N GLY A 309 24.17 -0.53 -0.62
CA GLY A 309 24.50 0.16 -1.87
C GLY A 309 23.64 -0.26 -3.06
N MET A 310 22.42 -0.72 -2.81
CA MET A 310 21.47 -1.11 -3.86
C MET A 310 20.94 0.10 -4.63
N GLU A 311 20.49 -0.11 -5.87
CA GLU A 311 19.75 0.94 -6.59
C GLU A 311 18.46 1.28 -5.82
N SER A 312 18.14 2.57 -5.72
CA SER A 312 16.91 3.02 -5.08
C SER A 312 15.70 2.56 -5.87
N ILE A 313 14.71 2.05 -5.14
CA ILE A 313 13.43 1.65 -5.70
C ILE A 313 12.67 2.91 -6.12
N SER A 314 12.08 2.90 -7.33
CA SER A 314 11.13 3.93 -7.77
C SER A 314 9.79 3.73 -7.05
N LEU A 315 9.27 4.81 -6.45
CA LEU A 315 8.08 4.80 -5.60
C LEU A 315 6.97 5.67 -6.21
N PRO A 316 5.69 5.33 -5.96
CA PRO A 316 4.59 6.15 -6.46
C PRO A 316 4.62 7.55 -5.81
N PRO A 317 4.22 8.60 -6.56
CA PRO A 317 4.13 9.95 -6.01
C PRO A 317 2.97 10.03 -4.99
N PRO A 318 3.08 10.77 -3.88
CA PRO A 318 2.08 10.82 -2.80
C PRO A 318 0.63 11.09 -3.23
N SER A 319 0.44 11.72 -4.40
CA SER A 319 -0.86 11.97 -5.03
C SER A 319 -1.73 10.72 -5.24
N PHE A 320 -1.17 9.52 -5.14
CA PHE A 320 -1.93 8.27 -5.18
C PHE A 320 -2.99 8.15 -4.06
N LEU A 321 -2.82 8.88 -2.95
CA LEU A 321 -3.82 9.00 -1.86
C LEU A 321 -4.76 10.18 -2.02
N GLU A 322 -4.57 11.05 -3.02
CA GLU A 322 -5.48 12.17 -3.27
C GLU A 322 -6.76 11.72 -3.98
N LYS A 323 -7.75 12.62 -4.12
CA LYS A 323 -9.00 12.36 -4.86
C LYS A 323 -8.79 11.97 -6.33
N SER A 324 -7.65 12.29 -6.93
CA SER A 324 -7.28 11.87 -8.29
C SER A 324 -6.46 10.57 -8.32
N GLY A 325 -6.26 9.93 -7.18
CA GLY A 325 -5.46 8.72 -7.02
C GLY A 325 -6.28 7.43 -7.09
N GLU A 326 -5.56 6.31 -7.22
CA GLU A 326 -6.15 4.98 -7.41
C GLU A 326 -7.11 4.58 -6.28
N TYR A 327 -6.78 4.90 -5.03
CA TYR A 327 -7.64 4.52 -3.88
C TYR A 327 -8.97 5.25 -3.88
N TYR A 328 -9.04 6.49 -4.40
CA TYR A 328 -10.34 7.15 -4.59
C TYR A 328 -11.11 6.46 -5.72
N GLU A 329 -10.47 6.29 -6.88
CA GLU A 329 -11.11 5.75 -8.09
C GLU A 329 -11.69 4.36 -7.86
N LYS A 330 -10.99 3.50 -7.12
CA LYS A 330 -11.37 2.11 -6.85
C LYS A 330 -12.07 1.88 -5.52
N ALA A 331 -12.33 2.92 -4.73
CA ALA A 331 -13.06 2.77 -3.46
C ALA A 331 -14.52 2.35 -3.70
N ASN A 332 -14.96 1.32 -2.99
CA ASN A 332 -16.37 0.89 -2.94
C ASN A 332 -17.20 1.89 -2.11
N LEU A 333 -16.59 2.51 -1.09
CA LEU A 333 -17.25 3.47 -0.21
C LEU A 333 -16.42 4.74 -0.07
N ARG A 334 -17.01 5.89 -0.34
CA ARG A 334 -16.35 7.20 -0.29
C ARG A 334 -17.01 8.13 0.70
N PHE A 335 -16.27 8.60 1.69
CA PHE A 335 -16.69 9.64 2.64
C PHE A 335 -16.06 10.99 2.26
N SER A 336 -16.91 12.00 2.03
CA SER A 336 -16.46 13.39 1.85
C SER A 336 -16.92 14.24 3.03
N TYR A 337 -15.99 14.56 3.93
CA TYR A 337 -16.28 15.40 5.09
C TYR A 337 -16.41 16.87 4.67
N LYS A 338 -17.49 17.51 5.11
CA LYS A 338 -17.85 18.92 4.89
C LYS A 338 -17.97 19.65 6.24
N PRO A 339 -16.84 19.97 6.90
CA PRO A 339 -16.85 20.55 8.25
C PRO A 339 -17.69 21.84 8.34
N VAL A 340 -18.78 21.84 9.10
CA VAL A 340 -19.60 23.06 9.24
C VAL A 340 -19.01 23.99 10.32
N ALA A 341 -19.02 25.30 10.09
CA ALA A 341 -18.67 26.27 11.13
C ALA A 341 -19.82 26.35 12.14
N THR A 342 -19.57 26.01 13.40
CA THR A 342 -20.56 26.18 14.48
C THR A 342 -20.52 27.62 15.00
N SER A 343 -21.70 28.22 15.21
CA SER A 343 -21.83 29.44 16.02
C SER A 343 -21.89 29.05 17.51
N ASN A 344 -21.62 30.02 18.40
CA ASN A 344 -21.31 29.81 19.82
C ASN A 344 -22.39 29.13 20.69
N SER A 345 -23.58 28.84 20.15
CA SER A 345 -24.79 28.55 20.94
C SER A 345 -25.54 27.27 20.57
N ASP A 346 -25.20 26.59 19.46
CA ASP A 346 -25.89 25.37 19.05
C ASP A 346 -24.89 24.19 18.96
N PRO A 347 -24.92 23.25 19.93
CA PRO A 347 -23.98 22.14 19.97
C PRO A 347 -24.26 21.07 18.90
N ASP A 348 -25.46 21.02 18.31
CA ASP A 348 -25.90 19.91 17.46
C ASP A 348 -26.24 20.36 16.05
N LEU A 349 -25.42 19.93 15.08
CA LEU A 349 -25.59 20.31 13.68
C LEU A 349 -26.86 19.68 13.10
N THR A 350 -27.87 20.48 12.80
CA THR A 350 -29.03 20.07 11.99
C THR A 350 -28.63 19.73 10.55
N THR A 351 -27.56 20.37 10.04
CA THR A 351 -26.95 20.05 8.74
C THR A 351 -26.10 18.78 8.84
N VAL A 352 -26.21 17.89 7.84
CA VAL A 352 -25.30 16.74 7.69
C VAL A 352 -23.93 17.25 7.21
N PRO A 353 -22.85 17.08 7.99
CA PRO A 353 -21.55 17.65 7.64
C PRO A 353 -20.71 16.70 6.77
N PHE A 354 -21.32 15.78 6.02
CA PHE A 354 -20.60 14.83 5.18
C PHE A 354 -21.50 14.30 4.06
N GLU A 355 -20.86 13.71 3.05
CA GLU A 355 -21.51 12.92 2.01
C GLU A 355 -20.90 11.53 1.97
N VAL A 356 -21.72 10.55 1.57
CA VAL A 356 -21.31 9.17 1.36
C VAL A 356 -21.71 8.78 -0.05
N THR A 357 -20.79 8.15 -0.77
CA THR A 357 -21.03 7.62 -2.11
C THR A 357 -20.58 6.17 -2.15
N THR A 358 -21.47 5.29 -2.61
CA THR A 358 -21.14 3.90 -2.90
C THR A 358 -20.78 3.74 -4.36
N VAL A 359 -19.89 2.81 -4.67
CA VAL A 359 -19.44 2.54 -6.03
C VAL A 359 -19.44 1.04 -6.25
N ASN A 360 -20.21 0.59 -7.23
CA ASN A 360 -20.15 -0.78 -7.70
C ASN A 360 -18.98 -0.90 -8.68
N GLN A 361 -17.88 -1.55 -8.27
CA GLN A 361 -16.65 -1.61 -9.07
C GLN A 361 -16.81 -2.41 -10.38
N VAL A 362 -17.80 -3.31 -10.47
CA VAL A 362 -18.05 -4.08 -11.69
C VAL A 362 -18.74 -3.25 -12.77
N SER A 363 -19.73 -2.44 -12.38
CA SER A 363 -20.48 -1.58 -13.30
C SER A 363 -19.92 -0.17 -13.44
N GLY A 364 -19.10 0.28 -12.50
CA GLY A 364 -18.59 1.66 -12.38
C GLY A 364 -19.64 2.67 -11.90
N ASN A 365 -20.85 2.23 -11.57
CA ASN A 365 -21.92 3.12 -11.12
C ASN A 365 -21.65 3.63 -9.70
N ALA A 366 -21.69 4.95 -9.53
CA ALA A 366 -21.58 5.62 -8.25
C ALA A 366 -22.94 6.19 -7.82
N VAL A 367 -23.35 5.92 -6.58
CA VAL A 367 -24.63 6.38 -6.01
C VAL A 367 -24.35 7.12 -4.71
N SER A 368 -24.79 8.37 -4.62
CA SER A 368 -24.71 9.13 -3.37
C SER A 368 -25.92 8.83 -2.50
N LEU A 369 -25.69 8.67 -1.20
CA LEU A 369 -26.76 8.49 -0.22
C LEU A 369 -27.65 9.75 -0.15
N THR A 370 -28.94 9.52 0.02
CA THR A 370 -29.98 10.53 0.23
C THR A 370 -29.83 11.21 1.59
N GLU A 371 -30.52 12.35 1.77
CA GLU A 371 -30.49 13.08 3.05
C GLU A 371 -30.93 12.20 4.23
N GLY A 372 -31.97 11.39 4.03
CA GLY A 372 -32.49 10.45 5.04
C GLY A 372 -31.49 9.39 5.46
N GLU A 373 -30.87 8.72 4.48
CA GLU A 373 -29.82 7.74 4.72
C GLU A 373 -28.65 8.37 5.48
N LEU A 374 -28.16 9.54 5.04
CA LEU A 374 -27.06 10.25 5.70
C LEU A 374 -27.40 10.70 7.14
N ARG A 375 -28.64 11.10 7.40
CA ARG A 375 -29.10 11.46 8.76
C ARG A 375 -29.13 10.24 9.66
N SER A 376 -29.63 9.11 9.18
CA SER A 376 -29.70 7.87 9.95
C SER A 376 -28.30 7.33 10.36
N LEU A 377 -27.26 7.56 9.55
CA LEU A 377 -25.88 7.22 9.91
C LEU A 377 -25.36 7.97 11.16
N ARG A 378 -26.02 9.05 11.55
CA ARG A 378 -25.69 9.85 12.74
C ARG A 378 -26.51 9.46 13.97
N GLN A 379 -27.44 8.52 13.83
CA GLN A 379 -28.36 8.10 14.89
C GLN A 379 -27.93 6.76 15.50
N PRO A 380 -28.27 6.48 16.77
CA PRO A 380 -28.12 5.15 17.35
C PRO A 380 -28.92 4.10 16.57
N ILE A 381 -28.44 2.85 16.57
CA ILE A 381 -29.02 1.76 15.77
C ILE A 381 -29.61 0.72 16.71
N LEU A 382 -30.89 0.39 16.53
CA LEU A 382 -31.50 -0.75 17.21
C LEU A 382 -31.01 -2.03 16.54
N VAL A 383 -30.31 -2.90 17.27
CA VAL A 383 -29.80 -4.15 16.70
C VAL A 383 -30.92 -5.19 16.57
N SER A 384 -30.70 -6.25 15.78
CA SER A 384 -31.61 -7.41 15.77
C SER A 384 -31.50 -8.22 17.06
N GLU A 385 -32.50 -9.06 17.34
CA GLU A 385 -32.47 -9.99 18.49
C GLU A 385 -31.24 -10.91 18.41
N GLU A 386 -30.93 -11.43 17.22
CA GLU A 386 -29.75 -12.27 16.97
C GLU A 386 -28.43 -11.58 17.35
N LEU A 387 -28.26 -10.30 16.99
CA LEU A 387 -27.09 -9.51 17.38
C LEU A 387 -27.04 -9.23 18.89
N ALA A 388 -28.19 -9.06 19.53
CA ALA A 388 -28.27 -8.81 20.97
C ALA A 388 -28.04 -10.08 21.81
N ASP A 389 -28.36 -11.26 21.27
CA ASP A 389 -28.28 -12.56 21.95
C ASP A 389 -26.92 -13.27 21.79
N ILE A 390 -25.93 -12.62 21.16
CA ILE A 390 -24.57 -13.18 21.04
C ILE A 390 -24.02 -13.51 22.43
N SER A 391 -23.77 -14.80 22.67
CA SER A 391 -23.25 -15.30 23.94
C SER A 391 -21.74 -15.11 24.11
N ASP A 392 -21.00 -15.10 23.00
CA ASP A 392 -19.56 -14.87 23.03
C ASP A 392 -19.25 -13.40 23.32
N ASN A 393 -18.53 -13.13 24.40
CA ASN A 393 -18.17 -11.78 24.80
C ASN A 393 -17.25 -11.07 23.80
N ASP A 394 -16.49 -11.82 22.99
CA ASP A 394 -15.59 -11.25 21.99
C ASP A 394 -16.37 -10.61 20.82
N PHE A 395 -17.54 -11.16 20.49
CA PHE A 395 -18.39 -10.69 19.40
C PHE A 395 -19.63 -9.90 19.85
N LYS A 396 -19.89 -9.85 21.17
CA LYS A 396 -21.07 -9.19 21.72
C LYS A 396 -21.07 -7.68 21.46
N VAL A 397 -22.14 -7.20 20.81
CA VAL A 397 -22.22 -5.80 20.36
C VAL A 397 -22.87 -4.85 21.38
N CYS A 398 -23.80 -5.34 22.20
CA CYS A 398 -24.46 -4.58 23.26
C CYS A 398 -25.10 -5.52 24.30
N ASN A 399 -25.64 -4.96 25.39
CA ASN A 399 -26.35 -5.72 26.44
C ASN A 399 -27.79 -5.18 26.57
N PRO A 400 -28.82 -6.01 26.32
CA PRO A 400 -30.21 -5.63 26.57
C PRO A 400 -30.47 -5.27 28.03
N VAL A 401 -31.28 -4.23 28.26
CA VAL A 401 -31.71 -3.84 29.60
C VAL A 401 -33.08 -4.48 29.85
N SER A 402 -33.10 -5.63 30.52
CA SER A 402 -34.34 -6.37 30.79
C SER A 402 -35.42 -5.46 31.36
N ASN A 403 -36.58 -5.46 30.71
CA ASN A 403 -37.70 -4.63 31.12
C ASN A 403 -39.02 -5.27 30.70
N SER A 404 -40.04 -5.11 31.53
CA SER A 404 -41.42 -5.45 31.18
C SER A 404 -42.25 -4.18 31.19
N LEU A 405 -43.07 -3.99 30.17
CA LEU A 405 -43.99 -2.87 30.08
C LEU A 405 -45.42 -3.40 30.13
N ASN A 406 -46.23 -2.87 31.06
CA ASN A 406 -47.65 -3.19 31.15
C ASN A 406 -48.43 -1.93 30.81
N LEU A 407 -48.78 -1.79 29.53
CA LEU A 407 -49.49 -0.64 28.99
C LEU A 407 -51.00 -0.82 29.14
N SER A 408 -51.67 0.24 29.60
CA SER A 408 -53.14 0.30 29.64
C SER A 408 -53.61 1.61 29.02
N ILE A 409 -53.93 1.59 27.73
CA ILE A 409 -54.51 2.72 27.01
C ILE A 409 -56.02 2.49 26.85
N PRO A 410 -56.89 3.36 27.41
CA PRO A 410 -58.36 3.16 27.39
C PRO A 410 -58.98 3.00 25.99
N ASP A 411 -58.39 3.65 24.99
CA ASP A 411 -58.87 3.65 23.60
C ASP A 411 -58.38 2.42 22.81
N LEU A 412 -57.51 1.59 23.39
CA LEU A 412 -57.05 0.33 22.82
C LEU A 412 -57.68 -0.88 23.52
N ASN A 413 -58.09 -1.88 22.74
CA ASN A 413 -58.47 -3.17 23.31
C ASN A 413 -57.23 -3.89 23.91
N PRO A 414 -57.40 -4.93 24.75
CA PRO A 414 -56.26 -5.62 25.38
C PRO A 414 -55.23 -6.16 24.37
N THR A 415 -55.67 -6.72 23.24
CA THR A 415 -54.77 -7.24 22.19
C THR A 415 -53.94 -6.13 21.54
N GLY A 416 -54.54 -4.98 21.28
CA GLY A 416 -53.87 -3.80 20.72
C GLY A 416 -52.86 -3.17 21.68
N ASN A 417 -53.07 -3.30 23.01
CA ASN A 417 -52.04 -2.92 23.98
C ASN A 417 -50.81 -3.86 23.90
N THR A 418 -51.03 -5.16 23.67
CA THR A 418 -49.94 -6.13 23.43
C THR A 418 -49.18 -5.80 22.14
N GLU A 419 -49.90 -5.57 21.04
CA GLU A 419 -49.30 -5.21 19.75
C GLU A 419 -48.51 -3.89 19.83
N LEU A 420 -49.04 -2.87 20.51
CA LEU A 420 -48.29 -1.63 20.76
C LEU A 420 -47.02 -1.90 21.58
N THR A 421 -47.09 -2.75 22.60
CA THR A 421 -45.92 -3.09 23.43
C THR A 421 -44.85 -3.78 22.59
N GLU A 422 -45.23 -4.68 21.69
CA GLU A 422 -44.33 -5.39 20.77
C GLU A 422 -43.72 -4.46 19.70
N GLN A 423 -44.50 -3.51 19.16
CA GLN A 423 -44.01 -2.57 18.13
C GLN A 423 -43.30 -1.34 18.68
N LEU A 424 -43.40 -1.07 19.99
CA LEU A 424 -42.85 0.15 20.61
C LEU A 424 -41.34 0.34 20.37
N PRO A 425 -40.48 -0.70 20.43
CA PRO A 425 -39.06 -0.56 20.12
C PRO A 425 -38.80 -0.06 18.70
N GLU A 426 -39.52 -0.59 17.70
CA GLU A 426 -39.41 -0.16 16.30
C GLU A 426 -39.94 1.26 16.11
N LEU A 427 -41.12 1.58 16.64
CA LEU A 427 -41.69 2.93 16.54
C LEU A 427 -40.77 3.96 17.20
N LEU A 428 -40.13 3.61 18.31
CA LEU A 428 -39.10 4.45 18.93
C LEU A 428 -37.88 4.59 18.03
N TYR A 429 -37.42 3.51 17.38
CA TYR A 429 -36.29 3.59 16.45
C TYR A 429 -36.61 4.51 15.26
N ILE A 430 -37.81 4.39 14.67
CA ILE A 430 -38.30 5.29 13.62
C ILE A 430 -38.39 6.74 14.11
N ALA A 431 -38.87 6.96 15.34
CA ALA A 431 -38.87 8.28 15.95
C ALA A 431 -37.43 8.84 16.09
N LEU A 432 -36.44 8.04 16.48
CA LEU A 432 -35.04 8.47 16.58
C LEU A 432 -34.44 8.84 15.22
N VAL A 433 -34.67 8.03 14.17
CA VAL A 433 -34.15 8.33 12.82
C VAL A 433 -34.89 9.48 12.12
N SER A 434 -36.07 9.84 12.62
CA SER A 434 -36.85 11.01 12.20
C SER A 434 -36.32 12.34 12.73
N GLN A 435 -35.26 12.34 13.55
CA GLN A 435 -34.72 13.57 14.13
C GLN A 435 -33.72 14.25 13.19
N THR A 436 -33.82 15.58 13.10
CA THR A 436 -32.85 16.40 12.34
C THR A 436 -31.54 16.59 13.10
N THR A 437 -31.61 16.60 14.43
CA THR A 437 -30.46 16.61 15.33
C THR A 437 -30.10 15.19 15.75
N PRO A 438 -28.82 14.82 15.78
CA PRO A 438 -28.39 13.51 16.28
C PRO A 438 -28.71 13.33 17.75
N ILE A 439 -29.29 12.19 18.09
CA ILE A 439 -29.45 11.77 19.47
C ILE A 439 -28.15 11.11 19.93
N THR A 440 -27.56 11.61 21.02
CA THR A 440 -26.34 11.01 21.58
C THR A 440 -26.65 9.66 22.20
N TYR A 441 -25.76 8.69 22.02
CA TYR A 441 -25.97 7.32 22.48
C TYR A 441 -26.08 7.23 24.02
N SER A 442 -25.31 8.01 24.78
CA SER A 442 -25.39 8.07 26.25
C SER A 442 -26.73 8.60 26.76
N SER A 443 -27.43 9.43 25.96
CA SER A 443 -28.75 9.94 26.34
C SER A 443 -29.80 8.83 26.39
N LEU A 444 -29.60 7.70 25.70
CA LEU A 444 -30.52 6.55 25.67
C LEU A 444 -30.67 5.84 27.03
N SER A 445 -29.81 6.17 27.99
CA SER A 445 -29.91 5.76 29.39
C SER A 445 -30.71 6.74 30.26
N GLN A 446 -31.19 7.85 29.68
CA GLN A 446 -32.10 8.80 30.34
C GLN A 446 -33.55 8.50 29.94
N PRO A 447 -34.54 8.78 30.81
CA PRO A 447 -35.95 8.61 30.45
C PRO A 447 -36.36 9.53 29.30
N LEU A 448 -37.36 9.12 28.51
CA LEU A 448 -37.96 9.95 27.46
C LEU A 448 -38.55 11.27 28.00
N SER A 449 -38.80 11.37 29.31
CA SER A 449 -39.19 12.62 29.97
C SER A 449 -38.10 13.70 29.94
N SER A 450 -36.84 13.32 29.70
CA SER A 450 -35.68 14.23 29.56
C SER A 450 -35.85 15.22 28.40
N GLY A 451 -35.26 16.41 28.56
CA GLY A 451 -35.29 17.47 27.53
C GLY A 451 -34.65 17.05 26.20
N ASN A 452 -33.68 16.14 26.24
CA ASN A 452 -32.98 15.62 25.05
C ASN A 452 -33.92 14.87 24.07
N PHE A 453 -35.08 14.40 24.55
CA PHE A 453 -36.03 13.62 23.76
C PHE A 453 -37.29 14.39 23.41
N SER A 454 -37.30 15.72 23.54
CA SER A 454 -38.54 16.49 23.33
C SER A 454 -39.14 16.28 21.94
N GLU A 455 -38.32 16.32 20.88
CA GLU A 455 -38.77 16.09 19.50
C GLU A 455 -39.07 14.61 19.24
N VAL A 456 -38.25 13.69 19.78
CA VAL A 456 -38.49 12.23 19.72
C VAL A 456 -39.84 11.85 20.32
N ARG A 457 -40.26 12.46 21.43
CA ARG A 457 -41.58 12.22 22.02
C ARG A 457 -42.72 12.63 21.11
N THR A 458 -42.59 13.77 20.42
CA THR A 458 -43.60 14.24 19.46
C THR A 458 -43.70 13.26 18.31
N SER A 459 -42.56 12.90 17.69
CA SER A 459 -42.53 11.93 16.59
C SER A 459 -43.10 10.57 17.02
N LEU A 460 -42.72 10.05 18.20
CA LEU A 460 -43.24 8.79 18.71
C LEU A 460 -44.75 8.83 18.97
N LEU A 461 -45.26 9.93 19.51
CA LEU A 461 -46.70 10.11 19.72
C LEU A 461 -47.46 10.08 18.39
N ASP A 462 -46.95 10.77 17.38
CA ASP A 462 -47.56 10.83 16.05
C ASP A 462 -47.54 9.45 15.37
N LEU A 463 -46.43 8.72 15.47
CA LEU A 463 -46.30 7.35 14.97
C LEU A 463 -47.29 6.40 15.66
N ILE A 464 -47.43 6.46 16.99
CA ILE A 464 -48.38 5.63 17.75
C ILE A 464 -49.83 5.98 17.36
N ASN A 465 -50.18 7.27 17.31
CA ASN A 465 -51.51 7.71 16.93
C ASN A 465 -51.86 7.27 15.50
N SER A 466 -50.90 7.38 14.58
CA SER A 466 -51.03 6.95 13.18
C SER A 466 -51.22 5.43 13.08
N LYS A 467 -50.27 4.63 13.62
CA LYS A 467 -50.27 3.17 13.50
C LYS A 467 -51.50 2.52 14.12
N PHE A 468 -51.97 3.04 15.25
CA PHE A 468 -53.08 2.46 16.01
C PHE A 468 -54.40 3.23 15.88
N SER A 469 -54.47 4.23 15.00
CA SER A 469 -55.66 5.09 14.81
C SER A 469 -56.18 5.71 16.12
N LEU A 470 -55.26 6.20 16.95
CA LEU A 470 -55.55 6.83 18.24
C LEU A 470 -55.56 8.36 18.15
N SER A 471 -55.96 9.02 19.23
CA SER A 471 -55.94 10.49 19.35
C SER A 471 -55.39 10.92 20.71
N LEU A 472 -54.28 10.30 21.11
CA LEU A 472 -53.58 10.65 22.34
C LEU A 472 -52.97 12.05 22.23
N SER A 473 -53.18 12.88 23.24
CA SER A 473 -52.59 14.23 23.31
C SER A 473 -51.17 14.25 23.87
N SER A 474 -50.73 13.15 24.50
CA SER A 474 -49.39 12.97 25.05
C SER A 474 -49.07 11.49 25.20
N LEU A 475 -47.79 11.14 25.19
CA LEU A 475 -47.36 9.78 25.50
C LEU A 475 -47.77 9.37 26.92
N PRO A 476 -48.28 8.14 27.14
CA PRO A 476 -48.58 7.61 28.46
C PRO A 476 -47.37 7.67 29.41
N SER A 477 -47.64 7.84 30.71
CA SER A 477 -46.60 7.88 31.74
C SER A 477 -45.73 6.62 31.78
N ASP A 478 -46.32 5.46 31.44
CA ASP A 478 -45.62 4.18 31.40
C ASP A 478 -44.56 4.13 30.30
N ILE A 479 -44.75 4.88 29.20
CA ILE A 479 -43.76 5.04 28.12
C ILE A 479 -42.76 6.15 28.47
N ILE A 480 -43.24 7.34 28.83
CA ILE A 480 -42.37 8.51 28.98
C ILE A 480 -41.34 8.39 30.13
N ASN A 481 -41.65 7.58 31.15
CA ASN A 481 -40.76 7.34 32.28
C ASN A 481 -39.69 6.26 32.00
N LYS A 482 -39.76 5.58 30.85
CA LYS A 482 -38.77 4.60 30.42
C LYS A 482 -37.67 5.27 29.62
N THR A 483 -36.48 4.67 29.68
CA THR A 483 -35.37 5.04 28.81
C THR A 483 -35.52 4.33 27.46
N PRO A 484 -34.96 4.87 26.36
CA PRO A 484 -34.87 4.15 25.09
C PRO A 484 -34.27 2.74 25.23
N ASN A 485 -33.22 2.57 26.04
CA ASN A 485 -32.62 1.25 26.30
C ASN A 485 -33.57 0.28 27.01
N GLN A 486 -34.42 0.77 27.92
CA GLN A 486 -35.45 -0.06 28.56
C GLN A 486 -36.60 -0.40 27.62
N ILE A 487 -36.92 0.48 26.67
CA ILE A 487 -37.92 0.20 25.64
C ILE A 487 -37.39 -0.87 24.69
N ALA A 488 -36.16 -0.73 24.18
CA ALA A 488 -35.51 -1.78 23.39
C ALA A 488 -35.39 -3.12 24.15
N GLY A 489 -35.21 -3.11 25.46
CA GLY A 489 -35.18 -4.34 26.24
C GLY A 489 -36.51 -5.09 26.38
N ILE A 490 -37.63 -4.56 25.89
CA ILE A 490 -38.93 -5.24 25.89
C ILE A 490 -38.90 -6.50 25.00
N ASP A 491 -38.18 -6.44 23.87
CA ASP A 491 -38.00 -7.54 22.93
C ASP A 491 -36.56 -8.09 22.95
N ASN A 492 -35.88 -7.93 24.09
CA ASN A 492 -34.51 -8.39 24.33
C ASN A 492 -33.46 -7.78 23.36
N ARG A 493 -33.71 -6.59 22.83
CA ARG A 493 -32.75 -5.87 21.97
C ARG A 493 -32.06 -4.72 22.70
N CYS A 494 -31.09 -4.12 22.03
CA CYS A 494 -30.36 -2.96 22.53
C CYS A 494 -29.94 -2.02 21.41
N PHE A 495 -29.56 -0.80 21.77
CA PHE A 495 -28.97 0.14 20.82
C PHE A 495 -27.45 -0.01 20.78
N VAL A 496 -26.87 0.31 19.64
CA VAL A 496 -25.44 0.63 19.48
C VAL A 496 -25.26 2.08 19.03
N SER A 497 -24.04 2.61 19.16
CA SER A 497 -23.73 4.00 18.81
C SER A 497 -23.84 4.26 17.30
N ALA A 498 -23.90 5.54 16.92
CA ALA A 498 -24.01 5.95 15.53
C ALA A 498 -22.78 5.56 14.69
N VAL A 499 -22.97 5.41 13.37
CA VAL A 499 -21.90 5.12 12.41
C VAL A 499 -20.93 6.30 12.29
N VAL A 500 -21.48 7.50 12.10
CA VAL A 500 -20.73 8.70 11.78
C VAL A 500 -20.97 9.80 12.81
N GLN A 501 -19.88 10.35 13.36
CA GLN A 501 -19.95 11.44 14.34
C GLN A 501 -18.94 12.54 14.04
N ASP A 502 -19.34 13.80 14.21
CA ASP A 502 -18.47 14.97 14.06
C ASP A 502 -17.83 15.34 15.40
N ILE A 503 -16.49 15.37 15.42
CA ILE A 503 -15.64 15.71 16.56
C ILE A 503 -14.88 17.02 16.29
N GLY A 504 -14.68 17.86 17.31
CA GLY A 504 -13.82 19.06 17.24
C GLY A 504 -14.56 20.40 17.25
N ARG A 505 -15.76 20.48 17.86
CA ARG A 505 -16.61 21.69 17.85
C ARG A 505 -16.03 22.81 18.72
N ASP A 506 -16.08 24.06 18.25
CA ASP A 506 -15.62 25.24 19.01
C ASP A 506 -16.82 26.00 19.61
N SER A 507 -16.67 26.48 20.84
CA SER A 507 -17.57 27.46 21.47
C SER A 507 -16.84 28.79 21.56
N GLY A 508 -17.54 29.92 21.56
CA GLY A 508 -16.90 31.25 21.64
C GLY A 508 -16.05 31.49 22.91
N SER A 509 -16.17 30.63 23.92
CA SER A 509 -15.34 30.60 25.13
C SER A 509 -14.09 29.70 25.00
N HIS A 510 -13.95 28.99 23.88
CA HIS A 510 -12.97 27.92 23.69
C HIS A 510 -12.97 26.93 24.86
N GLN A 511 -14.15 26.49 25.31
CA GLN A 511 -14.35 25.53 26.41
C GLN A 511 -15.14 24.28 26.01
N SER A 512 -15.38 24.04 24.71
CA SER A 512 -16.16 22.88 24.24
C SER A 512 -15.63 21.52 24.71
N THR A 513 -16.55 20.69 25.22
CA THR A 513 -16.40 19.27 25.61
C THR A 513 -16.24 18.31 24.41
N HIS A 514 -16.05 18.84 23.20
CA HIS A 514 -16.00 18.07 21.95
C HIS A 514 -14.68 18.25 21.22
N ARG A 515 -13.64 18.77 21.89
CA ARG A 515 -12.36 19.10 21.24
C ARG A 515 -11.37 17.94 21.25
N PHE A 516 -10.58 17.84 20.19
CA PHE A 516 -9.34 17.08 20.18
C PHE A 516 -8.18 18.01 19.87
N TYR A 517 -7.30 18.16 20.85
CA TYR A 517 -6.07 18.92 20.72
C TYR A 517 -4.89 17.98 20.46
N ASN A 518 -4.34 18.07 19.25
CA ASN A 518 -3.14 17.33 18.88
C ASN A 518 -1.91 18.07 19.41
N ASP A 519 -1.34 17.62 20.53
CA ASP A 519 -0.18 18.28 21.16
C ASP A 519 1.07 18.26 20.28
N ARG A 520 1.22 17.22 19.44
CA ARG A 520 2.34 17.15 18.49
C ARG A 520 2.24 18.28 17.48
N GLU A 521 1.04 18.55 16.98
CA GLU A 521 0.79 19.58 15.98
C GLU A 521 0.61 20.97 16.60
N GLY A 522 0.24 21.04 17.88
CA GLY A 522 -0.06 22.27 18.59
C GLY A 522 -1.34 22.96 18.11
N ARG A 523 -2.35 22.19 17.68
CA ARG A 523 -3.62 22.68 17.14
C ARG A 523 -4.81 21.79 17.50
N ASP A 524 -5.99 22.39 17.51
CA ASP A 524 -7.25 21.66 17.51
C ASP A 524 -7.48 20.99 16.16
N MET A 525 -8.00 19.76 16.21
CA MET A 525 -8.42 19.02 15.02
C MET A 525 -9.93 18.84 15.02
N ARG A 526 -10.51 18.87 13.82
CA ARG A 526 -11.88 18.45 13.53
C ARG A 526 -11.85 17.12 12.82
N LEU A 527 -12.53 16.12 13.38
CA LEU A 527 -12.46 14.75 12.91
C LEU A 527 -13.85 14.26 12.54
N LEU A 528 -13.95 13.56 11.42
CA LEU A 528 -15.10 12.70 11.16
C LEU A 528 -14.79 11.31 11.72
N GLN A 529 -15.53 10.90 12.74
CA GLN A 529 -15.40 9.60 13.38
C GLN A 529 -16.27 8.57 12.67
N LEU A 530 -15.70 7.42 12.37
CA LEU A 530 -16.32 6.26 11.74
C LEU A 530 -16.25 5.07 12.69
N ASN A 531 -17.41 4.62 13.16
CA ASN A 531 -17.55 3.44 14.00
C ASN A 531 -17.75 2.21 13.11
N PHE A 532 -16.75 1.33 13.05
CA PHE A 532 -16.71 0.22 12.10
C PHE A 532 -17.70 -0.90 12.47
N GLN A 533 -17.89 -1.18 13.76
CA GLN A 533 -18.94 -2.09 14.23
C GLN A 533 -20.34 -1.58 13.81
N SER A 534 -20.64 -0.31 14.08
CA SER A 534 -21.91 0.29 13.71
C SER A 534 -22.11 0.38 12.21
N LEU A 535 -21.04 0.59 11.42
CA LEU A 535 -21.10 0.62 9.95
C LEU A 535 -21.62 -0.72 9.40
N ALA A 536 -21.10 -1.85 9.89
CA ALA A 536 -21.53 -3.18 9.48
C ALA A 536 -22.99 -3.44 9.89
N ILE A 537 -23.34 -3.11 11.14
CA ILE A 537 -24.70 -3.31 11.67
C ILE A 537 -25.71 -2.45 10.91
N TRP A 538 -25.43 -1.16 10.67
CA TRP A 538 -26.33 -0.28 9.94
C TRP A 538 -26.59 -0.78 8.52
N ASN A 539 -25.55 -1.27 7.83
CA ASN A 539 -25.69 -1.82 6.48
C ASN A 539 -26.53 -3.11 6.41
N LYS A 540 -26.82 -3.76 7.56
CA LYS A 540 -27.66 -4.96 7.62
C LYS A 540 -29.06 -4.66 8.17
N VAL A 541 -29.15 -3.98 9.30
CA VAL A 541 -30.40 -3.82 10.07
C VAL A 541 -30.81 -2.36 10.26
N GLY A 542 -30.06 -1.41 9.71
CA GLY A 542 -30.36 0.02 9.84
C GLY A 542 -31.70 0.39 9.21
N ARG A 543 -32.31 1.44 9.74
CA ARG A 543 -33.52 2.07 9.19
C ARG A 543 -33.28 3.55 8.91
N TYR A 544 -33.97 4.07 7.91
CA TYR A 544 -33.99 5.50 7.61
C TYR A 544 -35.41 5.96 7.23
N VAL A 545 -35.62 7.28 7.26
CA VAL A 545 -36.83 7.95 6.76
C VAL A 545 -36.41 9.03 5.78
N GLU A 546 -37.30 9.43 4.87
CA GLU A 546 -36.97 10.43 3.86
C GLU A 546 -37.10 11.85 4.38
N PHE A 547 -36.16 12.68 3.93
CA PHE A 547 -36.14 14.11 4.19
C PHE A 547 -36.00 14.88 2.88
N THR A 548 -36.63 16.04 2.84
CA THR A 548 -36.35 17.07 1.83
C THR A 548 -36.03 18.39 2.55
N ASN A 549 -34.79 18.86 2.43
CA ASN A 549 -34.32 20.11 3.03
C ASN A 549 -34.55 20.16 4.55
N GLY A 550 -34.23 19.06 5.25
CA GLY A 550 -34.39 18.95 6.70
C GLY A 550 -35.82 18.77 7.20
N THR A 551 -36.81 18.64 6.30
CA THR A 551 -38.20 18.31 6.67
C THR A 551 -38.48 16.85 6.36
N LEU A 552 -39.03 16.10 7.32
CA LEU A 552 -39.46 14.71 7.12
C LEU A 552 -40.59 14.67 6.09
N THR A 553 -40.47 13.83 5.07
CA THR A 553 -41.44 13.72 3.97
C THR A 553 -42.12 12.36 3.90
N ASP A 554 -41.41 11.30 4.23
CA ASP A 554 -41.93 9.94 4.20
C ASP A 554 -41.25 9.08 5.27
N ASN A 555 -42.03 8.27 5.96
CA ASN A 555 -41.57 7.35 7.00
C ASN A 555 -41.91 5.87 6.68
N GLU A 556 -42.30 5.58 5.43
CA GLU A 556 -42.72 4.25 4.96
C GLU A 556 -43.83 3.68 5.84
N GLU A 557 -44.96 4.38 5.92
CA GLU A 557 -46.13 3.96 6.71
C GLU A 557 -45.81 3.58 8.17
N ASN A 558 -44.88 4.33 8.78
CA ASN A 558 -44.33 4.14 10.14
C ASN A 558 -43.36 2.95 10.31
N GLU A 559 -42.91 2.31 9.24
CA GLU A 559 -41.99 1.15 9.27
C GLU A 559 -40.53 1.53 9.04
N GLY A 560 -40.28 2.67 8.40
CA GLY A 560 -38.94 3.09 7.98
C GLY A 560 -38.34 2.23 6.87
N PHE A 561 -37.66 2.89 5.93
CA PHE A 561 -36.97 2.22 4.84
C PHE A 561 -35.79 1.40 5.36
N SER A 562 -35.57 0.22 4.76
CA SER A 562 -34.43 -0.64 5.08
C SER A 562 -33.12 -0.03 4.53
N ALA A 563 -32.09 0.01 5.38
CA ALA A 563 -30.73 0.36 4.99
C ALA A 563 -29.90 -0.83 4.48
N GLU A 564 -30.51 -2.01 4.36
CA GLU A 564 -29.82 -3.22 3.93
C GLU A 564 -29.11 -3.02 2.58
N GLU A 565 -27.81 -3.35 2.55
CA GLU A 565 -26.91 -3.24 1.39
C GLU A 565 -26.75 -1.82 0.80
N LYS A 566 -27.11 -0.77 1.55
CA LYS A 566 -26.96 0.62 1.08
C LYS A 566 -25.52 1.12 1.02
N LEU A 567 -24.59 0.49 1.73
CA LEU A 567 -23.15 0.82 1.74
C LEU A 567 -22.32 -0.18 0.92
N PHE A 568 -22.60 -1.46 1.08
CA PHE A 568 -21.92 -2.56 0.38
C PHE A 568 -22.80 -3.80 0.37
N ASN A 569 -22.59 -4.68 -0.62
CA ASN A 569 -23.30 -5.96 -0.70
C ASN A 569 -22.90 -6.88 0.44
N LEU A 570 -23.85 -7.66 0.96
CA LEU A 570 -23.63 -8.54 2.08
C LEU A 570 -23.34 -9.97 1.61
N ALA A 571 -22.45 -10.65 2.31
CA ALA A 571 -22.24 -12.08 2.16
C ALA A 571 -23.39 -12.85 2.80
N SER A 572 -23.64 -14.07 2.31
CA SER A 572 -24.52 -15.00 3.03
C SER A 572 -23.90 -15.38 4.38
N PRO A 573 -24.72 -15.63 5.42
CA PRO A 573 -24.26 -16.16 6.70
C PRO A 573 -23.37 -17.40 6.53
N ASP A 574 -22.23 -17.45 7.24
CA ASP A 574 -21.25 -18.53 7.16
C ASP A 574 -21.13 -19.27 8.50
N SER A 575 -21.72 -20.47 8.57
CA SER A 575 -21.69 -21.28 9.80
C SER A 575 -20.29 -21.78 10.19
N ASP A 576 -19.30 -21.71 9.28
CA ASP A 576 -17.93 -22.14 9.56
C ASP A 576 -17.08 -21.03 10.20
N ALA A 577 -17.58 -19.78 10.19
CA ALA A 577 -16.96 -18.67 10.91
C ALA A 577 -17.33 -18.71 12.42
N PRO A 578 -16.54 -18.06 13.29
CA PRO A 578 -16.82 -18.03 14.74
C PRO A 578 -18.24 -17.54 15.04
N GLU A 579 -18.92 -18.21 15.98
CA GLU A 579 -20.30 -17.90 16.38
C GLU A 579 -20.45 -16.44 16.80
N GLY A 580 -21.45 -15.74 16.24
CA GLY A 580 -21.70 -14.32 16.52
C GLY A 580 -20.80 -13.34 15.76
N SER A 581 -19.79 -13.82 15.03
CA SER A 581 -18.99 -12.95 14.15
C SER A 581 -19.82 -12.35 13.01
N PHE A 582 -19.39 -11.22 12.45
CA PHE A 582 -20.06 -10.59 11.31
C PHE A 582 -20.15 -11.50 10.10
N GLN A 583 -19.13 -12.32 9.85
CA GLN A 583 -19.18 -13.32 8.78
C GLN A 583 -20.21 -14.41 9.07
N ASN A 584 -20.27 -14.88 10.33
CA ASN A 584 -21.24 -15.89 10.74
C ASN A 584 -22.70 -15.41 10.59
N LEU A 585 -22.95 -14.14 10.90
CA LEU A 585 -24.28 -13.55 10.88
C LEU A 585 -24.66 -12.90 9.53
N GLY A 586 -23.79 -12.94 8.51
CA GLY A 586 -24.05 -12.34 7.20
C GLY A 586 -24.02 -10.80 7.20
N LEU A 587 -23.19 -10.20 8.05
CA LEU A 587 -22.86 -8.75 8.07
C LEU A 587 -21.58 -8.42 7.27
N GLY A 588 -20.80 -9.42 6.85
CA GLY A 588 -19.57 -9.21 6.10
C GLY A 588 -19.81 -8.72 4.66
N ALA A 589 -18.92 -7.87 4.16
CA ALA A 589 -18.97 -7.38 2.78
C ALA A 589 -18.61 -8.49 1.78
N ASN A 590 -19.43 -8.62 0.73
CA ASN A 590 -19.18 -9.52 -0.38
C ASN A 590 -18.62 -8.75 -1.58
N ASP A 591 -17.33 -8.46 -1.54
CA ASP A 591 -16.62 -7.76 -2.62
C ASP A 591 -15.29 -8.45 -2.94
N GLU A 592 -15.23 -9.14 -4.07
CA GLU A 592 -14.01 -9.80 -4.53
C GLU A 592 -13.10 -8.88 -5.36
N THR A 593 -13.53 -7.65 -5.65
CA THR A 593 -12.76 -6.73 -6.49
C THR A 593 -11.53 -6.22 -5.73
N ASP A 594 -10.38 -6.26 -6.40
CA ASP A 594 -9.08 -5.84 -5.84
C ASP A 594 -8.71 -6.47 -4.46
N GLY A 595 -9.34 -7.60 -4.10
CA GLY A 595 -9.08 -8.36 -2.86
C GLY A 595 -9.97 -8.01 -1.67
N GLY A 596 -10.99 -7.16 -1.81
CA GLY A 596 -11.90 -6.85 -0.71
C GLY A 596 -12.45 -5.42 -0.70
N LEU A 597 -12.93 -4.99 0.46
CA LEU A 597 -13.57 -3.70 0.64
C LEU A 597 -12.54 -2.55 0.74
N VAL A 598 -12.68 -1.53 -0.09
CA VAL A 598 -11.89 -0.29 -0.06
C VAL A 598 -12.78 0.87 0.36
N ILE A 599 -12.44 1.49 1.49
CA ILE A 599 -13.08 2.69 2.02
C ILE A 599 -12.12 3.86 1.84
N TYR A 600 -12.56 4.89 1.14
CA TYR A 600 -11.80 6.12 0.96
C TYR A 600 -12.46 7.31 1.66
N ALA A 601 -11.67 8.12 2.37
CA ALA A 601 -12.17 9.29 3.08
C ALA A 601 -11.34 10.53 2.76
N THR A 602 -11.98 11.70 2.69
CA THR A 602 -11.33 12.96 2.32
C THR A 602 -12.15 14.16 2.74
N ILE A 603 -11.55 15.35 2.75
CA ILE A 603 -12.25 16.61 3.03
C ILE A 603 -12.71 17.23 1.71
N ASP A 604 -13.82 17.96 1.72
CA ASP A 604 -14.15 18.85 0.61
C ASP A 604 -13.18 20.05 0.55
N GLY A 605 -11.98 19.83 0.00
CA GLY A 605 -10.97 20.88 -0.17
C GLY A 605 -11.36 22.01 -1.11
N GLY A 606 -12.46 21.88 -1.88
CA GLY A 606 -13.01 22.97 -2.69
C GLY A 606 -13.62 24.07 -1.81
N THR A 607 -14.40 23.65 -0.82
CA THR A 607 -15.02 24.54 0.18
C THR A 607 -14.04 24.86 1.33
N TYR A 608 -13.22 23.89 1.74
CA TYR A 608 -12.35 23.96 2.92
C TYR A 608 -10.88 23.99 2.53
N SER A 609 -10.43 25.13 1.99
CA SER A 609 -9.07 25.29 1.45
C SER A 609 -7.93 24.93 2.42
N LYS A 610 -8.14 25.06 3.74
CA LYS A 610 -7.17 24.65 4.76
C LYS A 610 -6.85 23.14 4.72
N ALA A 611 -7.77 22.31 4.24
CA ALA A 611 -7.55 20.87 4.11
C ALA A 611 -6.43 20.54 3.10
N ARG A 612 -6.23 21.38 2.10
CA ARG A 612 -5.16 21.22 1.08
C ARG A 612 -3.79 21.71 1.56
N GLY A 613 -3.73 22.36 2.72
CA GLY A 613 -2.50 22.90 3.27
C GLY A 613 -1.76 21.88 4.13
N ASN A 614 -0.46 22.10 4.30
CA ASN A 614 0.42 21.33 5.20
C ASN A 614 0.19 21.56 6.70
N THR A 615 -0.90 22.25 7.03
CA THR A 615 -1.35 22.51 8.40
C THR A 615 -2.83 22.19 8.56
N SER A 616 -3.33 21.22 7.78
CA SER A 616 -4.72 20.79 7.82
C SER A 616 -5.16 20.52 9.26
N PRO A 617 -6.22 21.17 9.75
CA PRO A 617 -6.81 20.91 11.06
C PRO A 617 -7.88 19.81 10.98
N TYR A 618 -7.83 18.94 9.95
CA TYR A 618 -8.85 17.93 9.70
C TYR A 618 -8.26 16.53 9.70
N GLY A 619 -9.12 15.52 9.90
CA GLY A 619 -8.73 14.12 9.84
C GLY A 619 -9.92 13.19 10.05
N PHE A 620 -9.63 11.90 10.17
CA PHE A 620 -10.62 10.84 10.38
C PHE A 620 -10.28 10.04 11.63
N ALA A 621 -11.30 9.61 12.35
CA ALA A 621 -11.15 8.71 13.49
C ALA A 621 -11.81 7.38 13.19
N ILE A 622 -11.12 6.27 13.47
CA ILE A 622 -11.66 4.92 13.29
C ILE A 622 -11.81 4.29 14.67
N THR A 623 -13.00 3.77 14.97
CA THR A 623 -13.37 3.30 16.31
C THR A 623 -14.15 1.99 16.21
N GLN A 624 -14.20 1.24 17.31
CA GLN A 624 -14.89 -0.06 17.38
C GLN A 624 -14.49 -0.98 16.21
N GLY A 625 -13.18 -1.04 15.93
CA GLY A 625 -12.63 -1.82 14.82
C GLY A 625 -12.09 -3.19 15.25
N GLN A 626 -12.48 -3.70 16.42
CA GLN A 626 -12.02 -5.00 16.93
C GLN A 626 -12.35 -6.15 15.98
N GLN A 627 -13.52 -6.06 15.34
CA GLN A 627 -13.94 -6.89 14.22
C GLN A 627 -14.16 -5.99 13.00
N LEU A 628 -13.69 -6.45 11.84
CA LEU A 628 -13.84 -5.75 10.57
C LEU A 628 -14.97 -6.36 9.73
N MET A 629 -15.46 -5.60 8.76
CA MET A 629 -16.66 -5.90 7.98
C MET A 629 -16.39 -6.63 6.65
N SER A 630 -15.36 -7.47 6.57
CA SER A 630 -15.06 -8.31 5.40
C SER A 630 -15.05 -9.79 5.78
N LEU A 631 -14.59 -10.65 4.87
CA LEU A 631 -14.63 -12.12 5.04
C LEU A 631 -13.22 -12.66 5.25
N THR A 632 -13.00 -13.44 6.30
CA THR A 632 -11.77 -14.22 6.42
C THR A 632 -11.97 -15.62 5.82
N LYS A 633 -10.87 -16.36 5.67
CA LYS A 633 -10.90 -17.72 5.13
C LYS A 633 -11.63 -18.66 6.10
N SER A 634 -12.54 -19.47 5.57
CA SER A 634 -13.26 -20.54 6.26
C SER A 634 -13.37 -21.77 5.35
N ASP A 635 -14.03 -22.83 5.81
CA ASP A 635 -14.25 -24.02 4.98
C ASP A 635 -15.16 -23.71 3.77
N SER A 636 -16.12 -22.78 3.95
CA SER A 636 -17.00 -22.27 2.90
C SER A 636 -16.37 -21.12 2.08
N GLN A 637 -15.50 -20.30 2.69
CA GLN A 637 -14.82 -19.16 2.08
C GLN A 637 -13.36 -19.49 1.71
N ARG A 638 -13.11 -19.80 0.43
CA ARG A 638 -11.80 -20.32 -0.04
C ARG A 638 -10.62 -19.34 0.09
N HIS A 639 -10.87 -18.04 -0.07
CA HIS A 639 -9.87 -16.98 0.02
C HIS A 639 -10.40 -15.86 0.90
N GLY A 640 -9.54 -15.28 1.74
CA GLY A 640 -9.92 -14.12 2.54
C GLY A 640 -10.13 -12.89 1.67
N LEU A 641 -11.09 -12.06 2.06
CA LEU A 641 -11.28 -10.70 1.60
C LEU A 641 -10.84 -9.74 2.70
N GLY A 642 -10.16 -8.66 2.33
CA GLY A 642 -9.67 -7.71 3.31
C GLY A 642 -10.46 -6.42 3.38
N VAL A 643 -9.95 -5.48 4.18
CA VAL A 643 -10.42 -4.10 4.27
C VAL A 643 -9.24 -3.14 4.15
N THR A 644 -9.33 -2.18 3.24
CA THR A 644 -8.39 -1.07 3.15
C THR A 644 -9.10 0.25 3.41
N PHE A 645 -8.63 1.00 4.42
CA PHE A 645 -9.04 2.38 4.64
C PHE A 645 -7.97 3.34 4.11
N ALA A 646 -8.32 4.21 3.17
CA ALA A 646 -7.40 5.17 2.56
C ALA A 646 -7.88 6.62 2.72
N THR A 647 -6.97 7.55 2.95
CA THR A 647 -7.28 8.98 3.01
C THR A 647 -6.07 9.87 2.73
N ASP A 648 -6.31 11.04 2.14
CA ASP A 648 -5.33 12.12 2.01
C ASP A 648 -5.09 12.88 3.33
N GLN A 649 -5.81 12.58 4.41
CA GLN A 649 -5.69 13.28 5.70
C GLN A 649 -5.14 12.39 6.80
N ALA A 650 -4.93 12.94 8.00
CA ALA A 650 -4.51 12.16 9.16
C ALA A 650 -5.60 11.22 9.67
N VAL A 651 -5.20 10.03 10.11
CA VAL A 651 -6.06 9.05 10.79
C VAL A 651 -5.72 8.96 12.27
N TYR A 652 -6.77 8.82 13.08
CA TYR A 652 -6.73 8.53 14.50
C TYR A 652 -7.39 7.18 14.74
N LEU A 653 -6.56 6.14 14.85
CA LEU A 653 -7.01 4.79 15.15
C LEU A 653 -7.19 4.63 16.66
N GLN A 654 -8.43 4.37 17.07
CA GLN A 654 -8.82 4.28 18.48
C GLN A 654 -9.05 2.83 18.90
N GLY A 655 -8.34 2.41 19.94
CA GLY A 655 -8.58 1.14 20.63
C GLY A 655 -8.01 -0.06 19.90
N ASP A 656 -8.46 -1.24 20.34
CA ASP A 656 -8.10 -2.50 19.71
C ASP A 656 -8.66 -2.58 18.28
N TYR A 657 -7.85 -3.10 17.35
CA TYR A 657 -8.21 -3.14 15.94
C TYR A 657 -7.85 -4.50 15.32
N ASN A 658 -8.84 -5.12 14.68
CA ASN A 658 -8.75 -6.37 13.93
C ASN A 658 -8.18 -7.52 14.77
N ILE A 659 -8.76 -7.72 15.96
CA ILE A 659 -8.34 -8.74 16.93
C ILE A 659 -9.27 -9.96 16.96
N PHE A 660 -10.50 -9.83 16.46
CA PHE A 660 -11.48 -10.90 16.37
C PHE A 660 -11.77 -11.23 14.91
N ASN A 661 -11.84 -12.53 14.61
CA ASN A 661 -11.98 -13.05 13.24
C ASN A 661 -11.08 -12.30 12.24
N LYS A 662 -9.78 -12.22 12.57
CA LYS A 662 -8.79 -11.34 11.93
C LYS A 662 -8.85 -11.45 10.40
N GLN A 663 -8.86 -10.30 9.74
CA GLN A 663 -8.88 -10.14 8.28
C GLN A 663 -7.60 -9.48 7.78
N ALA A 664 -7.33 -9.60 6.49
CA ALA A 664 -6.31 -8.78 5.83
C ALA A 664 -6.73 -7.30 5.91
N ALA A 665 -5.94 -6.45 6.55
CA ALA A 665 -6.31 -5.05 6.78
C ALA A 665 -5.17 -4.07 6.50
N ALA A 666 -5.51 -2.91 5.93
CA ALA A 666 -4.57 -1.81 5.79
C ALA A 666 -5.21 -0.44 6.08
N ILE A 667 -4.39 0.48 6.62
CA ILE A 667 -4.72 1.90 6.74
C ILE A 667 -3.64 2.72 6.03
N LEU A 668 -4.05 3.47 5.01
CA LEU A 668 -3.20 4.33 4.20
C LEU A 668 -3.61 5.79 4.42
N THR A 669 -2.69 6.63 4.87
CA THR A 669 -3.00 7.95 5.39
C THR A 669 -1.84 8.91 5.20
N ASP A 670 -2.10 10.22 5.28
CA ASP A 670 -1.07 11.24 5.41
C ASP A 670 -0.22 11.06 6.69
N SER A 671 -0.89 10.87 7.83
CA SER A 671 -0.22 10.55 9.09
C SER A 671 -1.09 9.70 10.01
N ILE A 672 -0.53 8.63 10.58
CA ILE A 672 -1.23 7.73 11.49
C ILE A 672 -1.00 8.07 12.96
N ASN A 673 -2.07 8.15 13.73
CA ASN A 673 -2.06 8.34 15.18
C ASN A 673 -2.77 7.16 15.84
N VAL A 674 -2.21 6.64 16.92
CA VAL A 674 -2.81 5.53 17.68
C VAL A 674 -3.17 5.99 19.08
N LEU A 675 -4.40 5.70 19.47
CA LEU A 675 -5.02 6.04 20.74
C LEU A 675 -5.54 4.75 21.39
N SER A 676 -5.42 4.63 22.71
CA SER A 676 -5.93 3.47 23.47
C SER A 676 -7.37 3.67 23.89
N ASN A 677 -8.07 2.60 24.27
CA ASN A 677 -9.46 2.64 24.76
C ASN A 677 -9.70 3.57 25.99
N ALA A 678 -8.66 4.16 26.59
CA ALA A 678 -8.81 5.20 27.61
C ALA A 678 -9.54 6.47 27.12
N CYS A 679 -9.44 6.78 25.83
CA CYS A 679 -10.11 7.92 25.18
C CYS A 679 -11.53 7.61 24.69
N LEU A 680 -11.93 6.33 24.71
CA LEU A 680 -13.22 5.89 24.21
C LEU A 680 -14.32 6.12 25.25
N ASN A 681 -15.39 6.81 24.87
CA ASN A 681 -16.67 6.75 25.58
C ASN A 681 -17.80 6.39 24.62
N ALA A 682 -18.99 6.19 25.18
CA ALA A 682 -20.15 5.67 24.45
C ALA A 682 -20.64 6.61 23.32
N ASP A 683 -20.34 7.91 23.43
CA ASP A 683 -20.74 8.94 22.47
C ASP A 683 -19.63 9.38 21.52
N LYS A 684 -18.37 9.31 21.95
CA LYS A 684 -17.24 10.01 21.35
C LYS A 684 -15.96 9.26 21.69
N ALA A 685 -15.18 8.99 20.66
CA ALA A 685 -13.94 8.25 20.81
C ALA A 685 -12.73 9.13 21.10
N ILE A 686 -12.84 10.45 20.90
CA ILE A 686 -11.68 11.34 20.95
C ILE A 686 -12.08 12.67 21.59
N HIS A 687 -11.88 12.78 22.90
CA HIS A 687 -11.99 14.05 23.61
C HIS A 687 -10.71 14.35 24.40
N LYS A 688 -9.99 15.38 23.97
CA LYS A 688 -8.71 15.78 24.53
C LYS A 688 -8.53 17.28 24.47
N HIS A 689 -8.48 17.95 25.62
CA HIS A 689 -8.10 19.36 25.69
C HIS A 689 -6.57 19.54 25.63
N SER A 690 -6.09 20.77 25.36
CA SER A 690 -4.67 21.09 25.57
C SER A 690 -4.29 20.76 27.01
N ASP A 691 -3.14 20.12 27.21
CA ASP A 691 -2.59 19.73 28.53
C ASP A 691 -3.42 18.70 29.33
N LYS A 692 -4.53 18.20 28.77
CA LYS A 692 -5.28 17.07 29.30
C LYS A 692 -5.00 15.84 28.42
N ASN A 693 -4.81 14.67 29.02
CA ASN A 693 -4.88 13.39 28.30
C ASN A 693 -6.35 13.08 27.96
N CYS A 694 -6.69 11.82 27.67
CA CYS A 694 -8.04 11.27 27.50
C CYS A 694 -8.98 11.61 28.67
N ASN A 695 -9.53 12.82 28.71
CA ASN A 695 -10.43 13.24 29.77
C ASN A 695 -11.88 13.11 29.29
N THR A 696 -12.39 11.88 29.26
CA THR A 696 -13.72 11.58 28.71
C THR A 696 -14.88 12.19 29.51
N ASP A 697 -14.66 12.56 30.78
CA ASP A 697 -15.73 12.85 31.75
C ASP A 697 -15.61 14.24 32.41
N ASN A 698 -14.75 15.13 31.91
CA ASN A 698 -14.42 16.44 32.52
C ASN A 698 -13.85 16.37 33.96
N ASP A 699 -13.42 15.19 34.44
CA ASP A 699 -12.75 15.05 35.73
C ASP A 699 -11.40 15.79 35.74
N GLU A 700 -10.91 16.21 36.92
CA GLU A 700 -9.71 17.05 37.01
C GLU A 700 -8.41 16.35 36.53
N GLY A 701 -8.42 15.01 36.39
CA GLY A 701 -7.25 14.17 36.13
C GLY A 701 -6.93 13.87 34.66
N LYS A 702 -5.65 13.59 34.38
CA LYS A 702 -5.22 12.93 33.14
C LYS A 702 -5.54 11.43 33.25
N LYS A 703 -6.24 10.82 32.30
CA LYS A 703 -6.31 9.35 32.19
C LYS A 703 -5.07 8.84 31.45
N ASP A 704 -4.47 7.79 31.99
CA ASP A 704 -3.41 7.05 31.31
C ASP A 704 -4.02 6.12 30.27
N ALA A 705 -3.23 5.78 29.25
CA ALA A 705 -3.63 4.85 28.21
C ALA A 705 -3.97 3.47 28.80
N THR A 706 -4.64 2.64 28.01
CA THR A 706 -4.82 1.20 28.26
C THR A 706 -3.99 0.39 27.29
N SER A 707 -3.65 -0.86 27.67
CA SER A 707 -3.01 -1.77 26.71
C SER A 707 -3.91 -1.95 25.49
N THR A 708 -3.31 -1.94 24.31
CA THR A 708 -4.03 -1.93 23.03
C THR A 708 -3.33 -2.86 22.05
N THR A 709 -4.10 -3.57 21.23
CA THR A 709 -3.62 -4.48 20.19
C THR A 709 -4.15 -4.05 18.83
N VAL A 710 -3.24 -3.91 17.86
CA VAL A 710 -3.56 -3.47 16.50
C VAL A 710 -2.95 -4.44 15.50
N ASN A 711 -3.81 -5.04 14.65
CA ASN A 711 -3.38 -5.91 13.56
C ASN A 711 -3.77 -5.30 12.20
N THR A 712 -2.86 -4.58 11.56
CA THR A 712 -3.12 -3.95 10.25
C THR A 712 -1.81 -3.48 9.63
N ALA A 713 -1.74 -3.42 8.31
CA ALA A 713 -0.63 -2.79 7.61
C ALA A 713 -0.82 -1.27 7.55
N PHE A 714 0.25 -0.52 7.78
CA PHE A 714 0.24 0.94 7.68
C PHE A 714 1.04 1.43 6.48
N LEU A 715 0.44 2.37 5.74
CA LEU A 715 1.17 3.30 4.89
C LEU A 715 0.90 4.71 5.37
N SER A 716 1.94 5.42 5.78
CA SER A 716 1.83 6.75 6.36
C SER A 716 3.13 7.52 6.14
N GLY A 717 3.01 8.84 6.03
CA GLY A 717 4.18 9.71 6.08
C GLY A 717 4.84 9.68 7.46
N THR A 718 6.16 9.76 7.50
CA THR A 718 6.96 9.90 8.73
C THR A 718 7.93 11.06 8.60
N ASP A 719 8.06 11.92 9.62
CA ASP A 719 9.08 12.99 9.53
C ASP A 719 10.51 12.44 9.67
N ILE A 720 11.48 13.17 9.13
CA ILE A 720 12.87 12.72 9.03
C ILE A 720 13.71 13.40 10.12
N THR A 721 14.53 12.63 10.86
CA THR A 721 15.51 13.21 11.81
C THR A 721 16.52 14.10 11.10
N ASN A 722 16.85 15.24 11.72
CA ASN A 722 17.77 16.24 11.18
C ASN A 722 17.36 16.73 9.77
N SER A 723 16.06 16.91 9.53
CA SER A 723 15.55 17.51 8.29
C SER A 723 15.54 19.04 8.36
N LYS A 724 15.29 19.71 7.22
CA LYS A 724 15.04 21.18 7.20
C LYS A 724 13.89 21.59 8.14
N LEU A 725 12.97 20.69 8.45
CA LEU A 725 11.80 20.93 9.28
C LEU A 725 12.05 20.64 10.76
N THR A 726 13.01 19.77 11.06
CA THR A 726 13.33 19.23 12.39
C THR A 726 14.85 19.16 12.59
N SER A 727 15.42 20.07 13.39
CA SER A 727 16.87 20.06 13.71
C SER A 727 17.24 19.07 14.82
N ALA A 728 16.38 18.09 15.10
CA ALA A 728 16.47 17.21 16.25
C ALA A 728 16.00 15.79 15.88
N TYR A 729 16.19 14.89 16.84
CA TYR A 729 15.71 13.51 16.79
C TYR A 729 14.20 13.43 16.55
N ASN A 730 13.78 12.57 15.62
CA ASN A 730 12.36 12.22 15.42
C ASN A 730 12.05 10.76 15.77
N GLY A 731 13.05 9.91 15.98
CA GLY A 731 12.84 8.52 16.41
C GLY A 731 12.25 7.56 15.37
N GLY A 732 12.60 7.73 14.09
CA GLY A 732 12.42 6.73 13.03
C GLY A 732 11.18 5.83 13.14
N LEU A 733 11.39 4.51 13.20
CA LEU A 733 10.34 3.50 13.31
C LEU A 733 9.56 3.65 14.61
N GLU A 734 10.24 3.86 15.74
CA GLU A 734 9.61 3.90 17.07
C GLU A 734 8.60 5.06 17.26
N ASN A 735 8.62 6.05 16.37
CA ASN A 735 7.68 7.18 16.31
C ASN A 735 6.87 7.22 14.99
N TYR A 736 6.83 6.11 14.23
CA TYR A 736 6.01 5.99 13.02
C TYR A 736 4.53 6.24 13.37
N PRO A 737 3.89 5.48 14.29
CA PRO A 737 2.65 5.95 14.89
C PRO A 737 2.90 7.16 15.77
N ARG A 738 2.06 8.17 15.60
CA ARG A 738 2.06 9.35 16.43
C ARG A 738 1.21 9.09 17.68
N PHE A 739 1.78 9.34 18.87
CA PHE A 739 1.07 9.17 20.14
C PHE A 739 0.60 10.51 20.69
N SER A 740 -0.59 10.49 21.31
CA SER A 740 -1.21 11.67 21.94
C SER A 740 -1.69 11.40 23.38
N GLU A 741 -1.25 10.29 24.00
CA GLU A 741 -1.67 9.84 25.33
C GLU A 741 -0.47 9.51 26.22
N ASN A 742 -0.62 9.61 27.55
CA ASN A 742 0.39 9.06 28.45
C ASN A 742 0.24 7.55 28.57
N TRP A 743 1.18 6.79 28.01
CA TRP A 743 1.09 5.33 28.04
C TRP A 743 1.52 4.68 29.36
N ALA A 744 2.20 5.39 30.28
CA ALA A 744 2.47 4.92 31.65
C ALA A 744 2.80 3.41 31.78
N GLU A 745 3.78 2.92 31.01
CA GLU A 745 4.21 1.51 30.97
C GLU A 745 3.21 0.49 30.38
N LYS A 746 2.08 0.93 29.80
CA LYS A 746 1.15 0.09 29.04
C LYS A 746 1.73 -0.31 27.69
N THR A 747 1.26 -1.45 27.20
CA THR A 747 1.75 -2.07 25.98
C THR A 747 0.87 -1.71 24.79
N LEU A 748 1.49 -1.27 23.71
CA LEU A 748 0.92 -1.33 22.37
C LEU A 748 1.48 -2.57 21.68
N THR A 749 0.62 -3.57 21.48
CA THR A 749 0.92 -4.73 20.64
C THR A 749 0.55 -4.38 19.21
N TYR A 750 1.52 -4.46 18.30
CA TYR A 750 1.31 -4.21 16.88
C TYR A 750 1.80 -5.40 16.07
N ARG A 751 0.95 -5.90 15.18
CA ARG A 751 1.34 -6.85 14.14
C ARG A 751 0.93 -6.25 12.80
N GLY A 752 1.89 -6.03 11.92
CA GLY A 752 1.60 -5.44 10.63
C GLY A 752 2.85 -5.12 9.83
N SER A 753 2.72 -4.15 8.92
CA SER A 753 3.81 -3.65 8.09
C SER A 753 3.90 -2.14 8.22
N PHE A 754 5.11 -1.59 8.36
CA PHE A 754 5.32 -0.14 8.35
C PHE A 754 5.89 0.31 7.01
N VAL A 755 5.07 0.97 6.19
CA VAL A 755 5.51 1.53 4.90
C VAL A 755 5.49 3.05 4.96
N SER A 756 6.61 3.69 4.67
CA SER A 756 6.73 5.15 4.59
C SER A 756 7.30 5.55 3.24
N LEU A 757 6.47 6.16 2.40
CA LEU A 757 6.88 6.64 1.07
C LEU A 757 7.37 8.09 1.08
N GLY A 758 7.36 8.75 2.24
CA GLY A 758 7.80 10.13 2.38
C GLY A 758 7.40 10.76 3.72
N ILE A 759 7.38 12.10 3.74
CA ILE A 759 6.92 12.90 4.87
C ILE A 759 5.43 13.25 4.69
N PRO A 760 4.67 13.48 5.77
CA PRO A 760 3.28 13.95 5.66
C PRO A 760 3.18 15.27 4.88
N GLU A 761 2.18 15.35 4.02
CA GLU A 761 1.81 16.49 3.19
C GLU A 761 0.85 17.44 3.90
N HIS A 762 -0.12 16.93 4.66
CA HIS A 762 -1.24 17.72 5.23
C HIS A 762 -1.11 18.02 6.73
N VAL A 763 -0.78 17.03 7.55
CA VAL A 763 -0.66 17.16 9.02
C VAL A 763 0.82 17.14 9.39
N LYS A 764 1.52 18.19 8.97
CA LYS A 764 2.98 18.32 9.02
C LYS A 764 3.46 19.20 10.16
N GLY A 765 3.20 18.81 11.41
CA GLY A 765 3.59 19.54 12.61
C GLY A 765 4.99 19.17 13.08
N ARG A 766 5.67 20.14 13.69
CA ARG A 766 6.95 19.89 14.36
C ARG A 766 6.68 19.16 15.67
N TRP A 767 7.44 18.10 15.94
CA TRP A 767 7.51 17.52 17.27
C TRP A 767 7.95 18.58 18.31
N LYS A 768 7.00 19.03 19.15
CA LYS A 768 7.20 20.02 20.24
C LYS A 768 7.14 19.31 21.61
N ARG A 769 7.22 20.08 22.70
CA ARG A 769 7.18 19.63 24.11
C ARG A 769 6.38 18.33 24.28
N GLN A 770 7.08 17.25 24.63
CA GLN A 770 6.49 15.93 24.89
C GLN A 770 5.51 16.05 26.07
N ARG A 771 4.21 15.99 25.77
CA ARG A 771 3.14 15.92 26.77
C ARG A 771 2.60 14.49 26.96
N TYR A 772 3.20 13.53 26.24
CA TYR A 772 2.89 12.11 26.24
C TYR A 772 4.15 11.28 26.54
N ASN A 773 3.98 10.03 26.99
CA ASN A 773 5.05 9.03 27.11
C ASN A 773 4.76 7.90 26.12
N ALA A 774 5.81 7.30 25.53
CA ALA A 774 5.65 6.21 24.58
C ALA A 774 5.16 4.90 25.25
N PRO A 775 4.44 4.03 24.53
CA PRO A 775 4.09 2.70 25.02
C PRO A 775 5.31 1.79 25.16
N LYS A 776 5.14 0.71 25.94
CA LYS A 776 5.91 -0.51 25.70
C LYS A 776 5.53 -1.05 24.32
N ARG A 777 6.52 -1.17 23.45
CA ARG A 777 6.32 -1.56 22.05
C ARG A 777 6.51 -3.06 21.94
N ASN A 778 5.41 -3.81 21.86
CA ASN A 778 5.44 -5.20 21.43
C ASN A 778 5.10 -5.20 19.93
N TRP A 779 6.02 -4.71 19.11
CA TRP A 779 5.83 -4.51 17.67
C TRP A 779 6.60 -5.56 16.91
N ASP A 780 5.93 -6.21 15.98
CA ASP A 780 6.53 -7.20 15.11
C ASP A 780 5.79 -7.20 13.75
N TYR A 781 6.41 -7.83 12.77
CA TYR A 781 5.82 -8.05 11.47
C TYR A 781 4.70 -9.07 11.54
N ASP A 782 3.64 -8.84 10.75
CA ASP A 782 2.57 -9.81 10.59
C ASP A 782 2.94 -10.86 9.55
N LEU A 783 3.23 -12.08 10.00
CA LEU A 783 3.64 -13.18 9.12
C LEU A 783 2.54 -13.61 8.14
N ASP A 784 1.27 -13.29 8.43
CA ASP A 784 0.16 -13.61 7.52
C ASP A 784 0.30 -12.86 6.19
N LEU A 785 0.96 -11.69 6.18
CA LEU A 785 1.21 -10.89 4.98
C LEU A 785 2.21 -11.54 4.00
N ASN A 786 2.86 -12.65 4.40
CA ASN A 786 3.66 -13.47 3.48
C ASN A 786 2.81 -14.36 2.58
N ASP A 787 1.53 -14.55 2.88
CA ASP A 787 0.58 -15.19 1.99
C ASP A 787 -0.04 -14.14 1.06
N ALA A 788 0.02 -14.39 -0.25
CA ALA A 788 -0.54 -13.49 -1.24
C ALA A 788 -2.07 -13.33 -1.11
N ASP A 789 -2.75 -14.33 -0.57
CA ASP A 789 -4.21 -14.32 -0.32
C ASP A 789 -4.59 -13.47 0.91
N ASN A 790 -3.63 -13.17 1.78
CA ASN A 790 -3.84 -12.36 3.00
C ASN A 790 -3.33 -10.93 2.83
N LEU A 791 -3.06 -10.49 1.60
CA LEU A 791 -2.69 -9.10 1.32
C LEU A 791 -3.94 -8.21 1.34
N PRO A 792 -3.90 -7.06 2.03
CA PRO A 792 -5.00 -6.10 2.03
C PRO A 792 -5.39 -5.64 0.62
N PRO A 793 -6.66 -5.23 0.40
CA PRO A 793 -7.13 -4.77 -0.89
C PRO A 793 -6.27 -3.61 -1.42
N LEU A 794 -5.95 -3.63 -2.71
CA LEU A 794 -5.06 -2.64 -3.33
C LEU A 794 -3.72 -2.46 -2.60
N THR A 795 -3.11 -3.54 -2.08
CA THR A 795 -1.78 -3.45 -1.45
C THR A 795 -0.77 -2.77 -2.39
N PRO A 796 -0.09 -1.68 -1.94
CA PRO A 796 0.93 -0.99 -2.72
C PRO A 796 2.05 -1.93 -3.17
N ARG A 797 2.58 -1.72 -4.36
CA ARG A 797 3.67 -2.52 -4.94
C ARG A 797 4.82 -1.61 -5.34
N PHE A 798 6.02 -2.15 -5.48
CA PHE A 798 7.12 -1.51 -6.20
C PHE A 798 7.59 -2.37 -7.35
N VAL A 799 8.21 -1.73 -8.35
CA VAL A 799 8.87 -2.42 -9.46
C VAL A 799 10.36 -2.49 -9.20
N TYR A 800 10.96 -3.66 -9.43
CA TYR A 800 12.41 -3.74 -9.62
C TYR A 800 12.77 -4.57 -10.85
N LEU A 801 13.82 -4.13 -11.51
CA LEU A 801 14.26 -4.66 -12.80
C LEU A 801 15.47 -5.56 -12.61
N ARG A 802 15.51 -6.65 -13.38
CA ARG A 802 16.65 -7.56 -13.41
C ARG A 802 16.99 -7.95 -14.83
N GLN A 803 18.29 -7.93 -15.13
CA GLN A 803 18.85 -8.52 -16.33
C GLN A 803 19.17 -9.99 -16.08
N GLU A 804 18.64 -10.89 -16.92
CA GLU A 804 18.80 -12.34 -16.71
C GLU A 804 19.91 -12.94 -17.57
N SER A 805 19.89 -12.68 -18.88
CA SER A 805 20.83 -13.31 -19.81
C SER A 805 21.18 -12.41 -20.98
N PHE A 806 22.43 -12.51 -21.41
CA PHE A 806 22.93 -11.93 -22.66
C PHE A 806 23.28 -13.08 -23.60
N ILE A 807 22.60 -13.14 -24.75
CA ILE A 807 22.76 -14.22 -25.72
C ILE A 807 23.26 -13.63 -27.04
N ARG A 808 24.34 -14.22 -27.56
CA ARG A 808 24.82 -13.97 -28.92
C ARG A 808 24.30 -15.07 -29.82
N ASN A 809 23.51 -14.71 -30.84
CA ASN A 809 23.07 -15.68 -31.84
C ASN A 809 24.06 -15.67 -33.02
N PHE A 810 24.48 -16.86 -33.45
CA PHE A 810 25.45 -17.06 -34.52
C PHE A 810 24.83 -17.61 -35.82
N GLN A 811 23.51 -17.82 -35.86
CA GLN A 811 22.85 -18.21 -37.11
C GLN A 811 22.77 -16.99 -38.04
N GLN A 812 23.74 -16.94 -38.96
CA GLN A 812 23.73 -16.10 -40.16
C GLN A 812 22.71 -16.61 -41.18
#